data_AF-N8NMV4-F1
#
_entry.id   AF-N8NMV4-F1
#
_cell.length_a   1.000
_cell.length_b   1.000
_cell.length_c   1.000
_cell.angle_alpha   90.00
_cell.angle_beta   90.00
_cell.angle_gamma   90.00
#
_symmetry.space_group_name_H-M   'P 1'
#
loop_
_entity.id
_entity.type
_entity.pdbx_description
1 polymer ?
#
loop_
_entity_poly.entity_id
_entity_poly.type
_entity_poly.pdbx_seq_one_letter_code
_entity_poly.pdbx_strand_id
1 'polypeptide(L)'
;MKKAMLAMALMGTASTQANIQVFPAKGIYGLELPCRQSVEHIEANASSISCDFSKAVSSETIRTQVVQAFEQQLKQALQDQVVTSISQQNKHRSYVASLEVLRASEYVVQKESTAEIFLPVTLSLKLTNVLSGEVIYTDSATLSQPIQVLATDIEAATTRQAVQQKFQSSLLTLTQQLTQDLQKKFKVSEVQTKVIDRWKSYMVLDKGFNQGIAKDDELSSASGDLIRVVHADSDYAVALPVLMSGNSSQFSKISANTRQALNKPKALVMDVLTYQGESKDLIEQIFSDAIGENASFTLTPVNKRYSVLAQSISEQTGLTNQETQHQRELPEFFIRINVIPVIGYQQQVGKMTEQQVVHSEVFAEMIDRSGRVIYSAHATDEISEAISQGMGFSLDTRKEVALKNALVKLGQQFQKGIQFTRSDLQVASGGSETITIQDAGERLTTGMKIHVYNREKVAQRQVLIPTWEATVIDRQGTKVKAQLDFPVSGNDRLPVRSGDSILVDSHAAVGESKLARVLCPSLHTDQVGEIPFYGFGPLIYHAFTSQSKRPFYATGSGFKGQTSLETSIIKMTENAGFKKQLDLKLYVPKDECLQPAFKIQVREDSIKCNADKSSCDATLVLAGGARRFNAKQERVGAVGLQQEVSLKGIDITHRHEMYNIQMFKALPKILNQIVQKADAVQ
;
A
#
# COMPACT_ATOMS: atom_id res chain seq x y z
N MET A 1 52.68 43.25 16.59
CA MET A 1 51.30 42.75 16.44
C MET A 1 51.01 42.50 14.96
N LYS A 2 51.03 41.24 14.52
CA LYS A 2 50.70 40.81 13.14
C LYS A 2 49.50 39.89 13.21
N LYS A 3 48.43 40.26 12.49
CA LYS A 3 47.20 39.46 12.33
C LYS A 3 47.49 38.25 11.46
N ALA A 4 47.25 37.04 11.98
CA ALA A 4 47.15 35.82 11.18
C ALA A 4 45.68 35.53 10.92
N MET A 5 45.27 35.57 9.65
CA MET A 5 43.98 35.06 9.19
C MET A 5 44.03 33.53 9.21
N LEU A 6 43.15 32.91 10.00
CA LEU A 6 42.87 31.48 9.91
C LEU A 6 41.86 31.28 8.78
N ALA A 7 42.30 30.73 7.65
CA ALA A 7 41.40 30.27 6.60
C ALA A 7 40.70 29.00 7.08
N MET A 8 39.39 29.10 7.31
CA MET A 8 38.52 27.98 7.62
C MET A 8 38.29 27.20 6.32
N ALA A 9 39.01 26.09 6.16
CA ALA A 9 38.77 25.15 5.07
C ALA A 9 37.41 24.47 5.28
N LEU A 10 36.39 24.94 4.55
CA LEU A 10 35.14 24.22 4.32
C LEU A 10 35.48 22.92 3.58
N MET A 11 35.65 21.82 4.32
CA MET A 11 35.59 20.48 3.73
C MET A 11 34.16 20.22 3.27
N GLY A 12 33.87 20.58 2.02
CA GLY A 12 32.71 20.04 1.32
C GLY A 12 32.86 18.54 1.21
N THR A 13 31.92 17.79 1.78
CA THR A 13 31.79 16.35 1.52
C THR A 13 31.41 16.19 0.06
N ALA A 14 32.39 15.93 -0.80
CA ALA A 14 32.13 15.46 -2.16
C ALA A 14 31.36 14.15 -2.04
N SER A 15 30.09 14.16 -2.42
CA SER A 15 29.31 12.95 -2.58
C SER A 15 29.92 12.15 -3.72
N THR A 16 30.70 11.12 -3.41
CA THR A 16 31.09 10.09 -4.38
C THR A 16 29.80 9.49 -4.93
N GLN A 17 29.49 9.71 -6.21
CA GLN A 17 28.35 9.06 -6.86
C GLN A 17 28.49 7.55 -6.68
N ALA A 18 27.41 6.91 -6.24
CA ALA A 18 27.37 5.46 -6.06
C ALA A 18 27.71 4.75 -7.38
N ASN A 19 28.63 3.79 -7.33
CA ASN A 19 28.94 2.93 -8.48
C ASN A 19 27.83 1.88 -8.64
N ILE A 20 26.70 2.29 -9.22
CA ILE A 20 25.59 1.41 -9.62
C ILE A 20 25.61 1.17 -11.12
N GLN A 21 25.01 0.06 -11.52
CA GLN A 21 24.74 -0.25 -12.90
C GLN A 21 23.24 -0.32 -13.13
N VAL A 22 22.77 0.29 -14.22
CA VAL A 22 21.36 0.34 -14.59
C VAL A 22 21.18 -0.32 -15.94
N PHE A 23 20.39 -1.39 -15.97
CA PHE A 23 20.04 -2.11 -17.18
C PHE A 23 18.64 -1.68 -17.64
N PRO A 24 18.47 -1.16 -18.87
CA PRO A 24 17.17 -0.80 -19.41
C PRO A 24 16.40 -2.07 -19.81
N ALA A 25 15.26 -2.33 -19.19
CA ALA A 25 14.38 -3.42 -19.62
C ALA A 25 13.82 -3.14 -21.02
N LYS A 26 13.80 -4.16 -21.88
CA LYS A 26 13.31 -4.07 -23.27
C LYS A 26 11.79 -4.20 -23.41
N GLY A 27 11.04 -4.18 -22.31
CA GLY A 27 9.59 -4.41 -22.29
C GLY A 27 8.81 -3.23 -21.72
N ILE A 28 7.54 -3.15 -22.10
CA ILE A 28 6.54 -2.28 -21.49
C ILE A 28 5.58 -3.18 -20.71
N TYR A 29 5.52 -2.96 -19.40
CA TYR A 29 4.76 -3.80 -18.47
C TYR A 29 3.41 -3.16 -18.14
N GLY A 30 2.49 -3.95 -17.55
CA GLY A 30 1.14 -3.49 -17.20
C GLY A 30 0.09 -3.75 -18.28
N LEU A 31 0.45 -4.44 -19.37
CA LEU A 31 -0.42 -4.76 -20.52
C LEU A 31 -0.91 -6.21 -20.55
N GLU A 32 -0.74 -6.95 -19.46
CA GLU A 32 -0.98 -8.39 -19.36
C GLU A 32 -2.46 -8.72 -19.10
N LEU A 33 -3.22 -7.76 -18.58
CA LEU A 33 -4.67 -7.89 -18.42
C LEU A 33 -5.40 -7.57 -19.73
N PRO A 34 -6.54 -8.22 -20.02
CA PRO A 34 -7.37 -7.88 -21.17
C PRO A 34 -7.74 -6.41 -21.18
N CYS A 35 -7.71 -5.77 -22.35
CA CYS A 35 -8.09 -4.37 -22.48
C CYS A 35 -9.60 -4.15 -22.33
N ARG A 36 -9.99 -2.94 -21.95
CA ARG A 36 -11.40 -2.51 -21.85
C ARG A 36 -11.98 -2.29 -23.23
N GLN A 37 -13.07 -3.00 -23.53
CA GLN A 37 -13.72 -2.97 -24.85
C GLN A 37 -14.64 -1.75 -25.03
N SER A 38 -15.33 -1.31 -23.98
CA SER A 38 -16.25 -0.16 -24.04
C SER A 38 -15.64 1.10 -23.42
N VAL A 39 -15.86 2.25 -24.08
CA VAL A 39 -15.53 3.58 -23.55
C VAL A 39 -16.63 4.08 -22.61
N GLU A 40 -17.88 3.63 -22.82
CA GLU A 40 -19.09 4.09 -22.13
C GLU A 40 -19.49 3.20 -20.94
N HIS A 41 -18.99 1.97 -20.89
CA HIS A 41 -19.32 1.02 -19.82
C HIS A 41 -18.06 0.46 -19.17
N ILE A 42 -17.87 0.78 -17.89
CA ILE A 42 -16.82 0.17 -17.06
C ILE A 42 -17.43 -1.06 -16.38
N GLU A 43 -17.11 -2.25 -16.89
CA GLU A 43 -17.51 -3.51 -16.26
C GLU A 43 -16.80 -3.70 -14.91
N ALA A 44 -17.42 -4.45 -14.00
CA ALA A 44 -16.79 -4.83 -12.74
C ALA A 44 -15.49 -5.64 -13.02
N ASN A 45 -14.36 -5.18 -12.51
CA ASN A 45 -13.01 -5.74 -12.78
C ASN A 45 -12.48 -5.50 -14.21
N ALA A 46 -13.04 -4.57 -14.97
CA ALA A 46 -12.49 -4.16 -16.26
C ALA A 46 -11.07 -3.58 -16.13
N SER A 47 -10.31 -3.58 -17.22
CA SER A 47 -8.98 -2.98 -17.25
C SER A 47 -9.05 -1.44 -17.29
N SER A 48 -8.06 -0.77 -16.70
CA SER A 48 -7.85 0.68 -16.86
C SER A 48 -7.23 1.06 -18.21
N ILE A 49 -7.02 0.07 -19.08
CA ILE A 49 -6.34 0.20 -20.38
C ILE A 49 -7.36 -0.03 -21.49
N SER A 50 -7.60 1.00 -22.29
CA SER A 50 -8.44 0.97 -23.49
C SER A 50 -7.86 0.01 -24.54
N CYS A 51 -8.72 -0.72 -25.24
CA CYS A 51 -8.29 -1.54 -26.36
C CYS A 51 -7.65 -0.73 -27.49
N ASP A 52 -8.01 0.53 -27.68
CA ASP A 52 -7.33 1.40 -28.65
C ASP A 52 -5.89 1.69 -28.21
N PHE A 53 -5.62 1.84 -26.92
CA PHE A 53 -4.25 1.93 -26.44
C PHE A 53 -3.48 0.62 -26.69
N SER A 54 -4.07 -0.53 -26.33
CA SER A 54 -3.42 -1.84 -26.56
C SER A 54 -3.08 -2.08 -28.02
N LYS A 55 -3.98 -1.73 -28.95
CA LYS A 55 -3.71 -1.78 -30.41
C LYS A 55 -2.63 -0.77 -30.81
N ALA A 56 -2.67 0.44 -30.25
CA ALA A 56 -1.68 1.47 -30.56
C ALA A 56 -0.26 1.04 -30.21
N VAL A 57 -0.08 0.25 -29.14
CA VAL A 57 1.23 -0.19 -28.64
C VAL A 57 1.60 -1.63 -29.01
N SER A 58 0.74 -2.36 -29.72
CA SER A 58 0.99 -3.76 -30.09
C SER A 58 1.93 -3.92 -31.28
N SER A 59 2.13 -2.87 -32.08
CA SER A 59 3.05 -2.94 -33.23
C SER A 59 4.51 -3.06 -32.79
N GLU A 60 5.30 -3.89 -33.48
CA GLU A 60 6.72 -4.04 -33.15
C GLU A 60 7.50 -2.73 -33.34
N THR A 61 7.09 -1.91 -34.32
CA THR A 61 7.69 -0.62 -34.62
C THR A 61 7.61 0.34 -33.43
N ILE A 62 6.43 0.53 -32.84
CA ILE A 62 6.31 1.47 -31.70
C ILE A 62 6.99 0.92 -30.45
N ARG A 63 6.93 -0.39 -30.21
CA ARG A 63 7.62 -1.01 -29.06
C ARG A 63 9.13 -0.80 -29.16
N THR A 64 9.69 -1.06 -30.34
CA THR A 64 11.11 -0.79 -30.62
C THR A 64 11.44 0.68 -30.43
N GLN A 65 10.60 1.59 -30.92
CA GLN A 65 10.81 3.03 -30.78
C GLN A 65 10.82 3.47 -29.31
N VAL A 66 9.87 2.99 -28.49
CA VAL A 66 9.79 3.30 -27.06
C VAL A 66 11.01 2.74 -26.33
N VAL A 67 11.42 1.51 -26.61
CA VAL A 67 12.61 0.88 -25.99
C VAL A 67 13.89 1.65 -26.34
N GLN A 68 14.08 2.00 -27.61
CA GLN A 68 15.24 2.78 -28.05
C GLN A 68 15.25 4.18 -27.42
N ALA A 69 14.11 4.86 -27.40
CA ALA A 69 13.98 6.16 -26.73
C ALA A 69 14.29 6.04 -25.24
N PHE A 70 13.77 5.02 -24.57
CA PHE A 70 14.02 4.78 -23.15
C PHE A 70 15.50 4.52 -22.85
N GLU A 71 16.15 3.64 -23.60
CA GLU A 71 17.58 3.36 -23.46
C GLU A 71 18.43 4.61 -23.71
N GLN A 72 18.13 5.36 -24.77
CA GLN A 72 18.86 6.60 -25.10
C GLN A 72 18.70 7.65 -24.00
N GLN A 73 17.48 7.87 -23.51
CA GLN A 73 17.22 8.86 -22.46
C GLN A 73 17.82 8.43 -21.12
N LEU A 74 17.82 7.14 -20.80
CA LEU A 74 18.55 6.64 -19.63
C LEU A 74 20.05 6.88 -19.74
N LYS A 75 20.67 6.61 -20.90
CA LYS A 75 22.09 6.92 -21.13
C LYS A 75 22.39 8.40 -20.98
N GLN A 76 21.48 9.28 -21.39
CA GLN A 76 21.61 10.72 -21.16
C GLN A 76 21.48 11.09 -19.69
N ALA A 77 20.54 10.47 -18.97
CA ALA A 77 20.25 10.77 -17.56
C ALA A 77 21.34 10.24 -16.60
N LEU A 78 21.83 9.02 -16.82
CA LEU A 78 22.69 8.28 -15.90
C LEU A 78 24.10 8.01 -16.45
N GLN A 79 24.38 8.37 -17.71
CA GLN A 79 25.70 8.29 -18.34
C GLN A 79 26.30 6.87 -18.24
N ASP A 80 27.52 6.75 -17.73
CA ASP A 80 28.30 5.51 -17.66
C ASP A 80 27.71 4.46 -16.70
N GLN A 81 26.67 4.82 -15.93
CA GLN A 81 25.96 3.84 -15.10
C GLN A 81 25.06 2.92 -15.93
N VAL A 82 24.69 3.29 -17.17
CA VAL A 82 23.82 2.45 -18.00
C VAL A 82 24.62 1.35 -18.68
N VAL A 83 24.24 0.09 -18.42
CA VAL A 83 24.90 -1.09 -18.96
C VAL A 83 24.03 -1.83 -19.97
N THR A 84 24.68 -2.50 -20.92
CA THR A 84 24.01 -3.27 -21.99
C THR A 84 23.77 -4.73 -21.62
N SER A 85 24.35 -5.22 -20.53
CA SER A 85 24.16 -6.58 -20.01
C SER A 85 24.44 -6.66 -18.51
N ILE A 86 23.82 -7.63 -17.84
CA ILE A 86 24.09 -7.99 -16.46
C ILE A 86 24.82 -9.35 -16.45
N SER A 87 25.94 -9.44 -15.74
CA SER A 87 26.79 -10.61 -15.62
C SER A 87 26.93 -11.05 -14.17
N GLN A 88 27.56 -12.20 -13.93
CA GLN A 88 27.87 -12.67 -12.58
C GLN A 88 28.74 -11.69 -11.77
N GLN A 89 29.56 -10.87 -12.44
CA GLN A 89 30.47 -9.94 -11.78
C GLN A 89 29.76 -8.67 -11.30
N ASN A 90 28.71 -8.23 -12.01
CA ASN A 90 28.05 -6.95 -11.70
C ASN A 90 26.66 -7.08 -11.07
N LYS A 91 26.05 -8.28 -11.10
CA LYS A 91 24.66 -8.52 -10.67
C LYS A 91 24.28 -7.93 -9.30
N HIS A 92 25.22 -7.89 -8.35
CA HIS A 92 24.98 -7.38 -7.00
C HIS A 92 24.78 -5.86 -6.93
N ARG A 93 25.24 -5.11 -7.94
CA ARG A 93 25.09 -3.65 -8.04
C ARG A 93 24.25 -3.23 -9.25
N SER A 94 23.53 -4.18 -9.86
CA SER A 94 22.73 -3.97 -11.05
C SER A 94 21.24 -3.82 -10.74
N TYR A 95 20.68 -2.72 -11.21
CA TYR A 95 19.26 -2.39 -11.13
C TYR A 95 18.65 -2.39 -12.51
N VAL A 96 17.44 -2.91 -12.62
CA VAL A 96 16.67 -2.96 -13.86
C VAL A 96 15.73 -1.76 -13.87
N ALA A 97 15.87 -0.91 -14.88
CA ALA A 97 14.94 0.18 -15.15
C ALA A 97 13.78 -0.35 -15.99
N SER A 98 12.55 -0.25 -15.50
CA SER A 98 11.35 -0.76 -16.18
C SER A 98 10.24 0.29 -16.25
N LEU A 99 9.54 0.32 -17.38
CA LEU A 99 8.35 1.15 -17.60
C LEU A 99 7.06 0.33 -17.44
N GLU A 100 6.11 0.86 -16.68
CA GLU A 100 4.83 0.20 -16.37
C GLU A 100 3.65 1.14 -16.65
N VAL A 101 2.70 0.69 -17.48
CA VAL A 101 1.47 1.43 -17.77
C VAL A 101 0.44 1.14 -16.68
N LEU A 102 0.07 2.17 -15.91
CA LEU A 102 -0.91 2.06 -14.82
C LEU A 102 -2.35 2.34 -15.28
N ARG A 103 -2.49 3.18 -16.32
CA ARG A 103 -3.76 3.61 -16.91
C ARG A 103 -3.55 4.09 -18.34
N ALA A 104 -4.49 3.77 -19.22
CA ALA A 104 -4.65 4.41 -20.51
C ALA A 104 -6.13 4.42 -20.87
N SER A 105 -6.81 5.54 -20.65
CA SER A 105 -8.27 5.62 -20.78
C SER A 105 -8.69 6.62 -21.85
N GLU A 106 -9.97 6.57 -22.19
CA GLU A 106 -10.62 7.48 -23.13
C GLU A 106 -11.88 8.03 -22.47
N TYR A 107 -12.10 9.35 -22.57
CA TYR A 107 -13.35 10.00 -22.20
C TYR A 107 -13.78 10.95 -23.30
N VAL A 108 -15.08 10.98 -23.58
CA VAL A 108 -15.64 11.85 -24.61
C VAL A 108 -16.54 12.91 -23.96
N VAL A 109 -16.33 14.17 -24.35
CA VAL A 109 -17.16 15.32 -23.98
C VAL A 109 -17.79 15.87 -25.24
N GLN A 110 -19.11 15.72 -25.38
CA GLN A 110 -19.83 16.27 -26.53
C GLN A 110 -20.11 17.77 -26.35
N LYS A 111 -19.96 18.54 -27.43
CA LYS A 111 -20.16 19.99 -27.52
C LYS A 111 -20.93 20.33 -28.80
N GLU A 112 -22.25 20.20 -28.75
CA GLU A 112 -23.17 20.41 -29.88
C GLU A 112 -22.74 19.65 -31.16
N SER A 113 -22.09 20.32 -32.11
CA SER A 113 -21.62 19.73 -33.37
C SER A 113 -20.23 19.08 -33.28
N THR A 114 -19.51 19.27 -32.18
CA THR A 114 -18.14 18.76 -31.96
C THR A 114 -18.08 17.87 -30.71
N ALA A 115 -17.00 17.11 -30.57
CA ALA A 115 -16.68 16.38 -29.36
C ALA A 115 -15.19 16.50 -29.05
N GLU A 116 -14.85 16.51 -27.76
CA GLU A 116 -13.49 16.44 -27.25
C GLU A 116 -13.23 15.07 -26.63
N ILE A 117 -12.22 14.37 -27.12
CA ILE A 117 -11.80 13.06 -26.63
C ILE A 117 -10.54 13.25 -25.76
N PHE A 118 -10.67 13.08 -24.45
CA PHE A 118 -9.57 13.14 -23.49
C PHE A 118 -8.90 11.77 -23.34
N LEU A 119 -7.57 11.74 -23.48
CA LEU A 119 -6.80 10.50 -23.49
C LEU A 119 -5.73 10.51 -22.37
N PRO A 120 -6.09 10.29 -21.09
CA PRO A 120 -5.09 10.16 -20.04
C PRO A 120 -4.28 8.87 -20.19
N VAL A 121 -2.96 9.01 -20.14
CA VAL A 121 -2.00 7.91 -20.00
C VAL A 121 -1.21 8.14 -18.71
N THR A 122 -1.05 7.09 -17.91
CA THR A 122 -0.26 7.11 -16.68
C THR A 122 0.81 6.03 -16.77
N LEU A 123 2.07 6.47 -16.70
CA LEU A 123 3.26 5.63 -16.82
C LEU A 123 4.07 5.74 -15.53
N SER A 124 4.66 4.63 -15.10
CA SER A 124 5.59 4.56 -13.97
C SER A 124 6.95 4.05 -14.42
N LEU A 125 8.02 4.62 -13.84
CA LEU A 125 9.40 4.17 -13.99
C LEU A 125 9.88 3.64 -12.64
N LYS A 126 10.40 2.41 -12.63
CA LYS A 126 10.97 1.77 -11.44
C LYS A 126 12.42 1.34 -11.67
N LEU A 127 13.27 1.49 -10.67
CA LEU A 127 14.59 0.86 -10.61
C LEU A 127 14.57 -0.30 -9.60
N THR A 128 14.59 -1.53 -10.11
CA THR A 128 14.43 -2.76 -9.30
C THR A 128 15.74 -3.55 -9.27
N ASN A 129 16.25 -3.91 -8.10
CA ASN A 129 17.41 -4.79 -7.98
C ASN A 129 17.10 -6.15 -8.60
N VAL A 130 17.95 -6.63 -9.49
CA VAL A 130 17.70 -7.86 -10.25
C VAL A 130 17.66 -9.13 -9.39
N LEU A 131 18.37 -9.13 -8.24
CA LEU A 131 18.46 -10.30 -7.35
C LEU A 131 17.43 -10.26 -6.23
N SER A 132 17.31 -9.11 -5.56
CA SER A 132 16.45 -9.00 -4.37
C SER A 132 15.01 -8.61 -4.72
N GLY A 133 14.76 -7.98 -5.87
CA GLY A 133 13.46 -7.36 -6.19
C GLY A 133 13.19 -6.06 -5.42
N GLU A 134 14.18 -5.54 -4.69
CA GLU A 134 14.08 -4.24 -4.01
C GLU A 134 13.95 -3.10 -5.02
N VAL A 135 12.99 -2.21 -4.79
CA VAL A 135 12.81 -1.01 -5.61
C VAL A 135 13.46 0.17 -4.91
N ILE A 136 14.48 0.78 -5.53
CA ILE A 136 15.21 1.92 -4.95
C ILE A 136 14.76 3.27 -5.51
N TYR A 137 13.96 3.25 -6.58
CA TYR A 137 13.37 4.44 -7.17
C TYR A 137 12.05 4.04 -7.84
N THR A 138 11.04 4.86 -7.61
CA THR A 138 9.75 4.78 -8.31
C THR A 138 9.24 6.20 -8.50
N ASP A 139 8.76 6.49 -9.70
CA ASP A 139 8.08 7.73 -10.02
C ASP A 139 6.99 7.45 -11.06
N SER A 140 5.96 8.28 -11.10
CA SER A 140 4.89 8.14 -12.07
C SER A 140 4.42 9.50 -12.58
N ALA A 141 4.00 9.52 -13.84
CA ALA A 141 3.54 10.72 -14.51
C ALA A 141 2.26 10.43 -15.29
N THR A 142 1.35 11.41 -15.30
CA THR A 142 0.15 11.38 -16.12
C THR A 142 0.21 12.48 -17.17
N LEU A 143 -0.09 12.12 -18.41
CA LEU A 143 -0.31 13.07 -19.49
C LEU A 143 -1.70 12.82 -20.07
N SER A 144 -2.48 13.87 -20.27
CA SER A 144 -3.78 13.81 -20.94
C SER A 144 -3.77 14.76 -22.12
N GLN A 145 -3.99 14.23 -23.32
CA GLN A 145 -4.01 15.02 -24.56
C GLN A 145 -5.41 14.93 -25.18
N PRO A 146 -6.15 16.04 -25.29
CA PRO A 146 -7.45 16.02 -25.94
C PRO A 146 -7.34 16.00 -27.46
N ILE A 147 -8.33 15.42 -28.13
CA ILE A 147 -8.57 15.51 -29.57
C ILE A 147 -9.95 16.13 -29.79
N GLN A 148 -10.05 17.16 -30.61
CA GLN A 148 -11.34 17.72 -31.02
C GLN A 148 -11.75 17.13 -32.37
N VAL A 149 -12.99 16.62 -32.45
CA VAL A 149 -13.59 16.01 -33.64
C VAL A 149 -15.02 16.49 -33.83
N LEU A 150 -15.64 16.20 -34.97
CA LEU A 150 -17.09 16.31 -35.12
C LEU A 150 -17.77 15.21 -34.29
N ALA A 151 -18.92 15.52 -33.69
CA ALA A 151 -19.63 14.57 -32.85
C ALA A 151 -20.05 13.30 -33.62
N THR A 152 -20.34 13.43 -34.92
CA THR A 152 -20.66 12.30 -35.82
C THR A 152 -19.46 11.41 -36.13
N ASP A 153 -18.25 11.91 -35.90
CA ASP A 153 -17.01 11.27 -36.35
C ASP A 153 -16.24 10.61 -35.20
N ILE A 154 -16.80 10.56 -33.98
CA ILE A 154 -16.16 9.95 -32.81
C ILE A 154 -15.70 8.50 -33.11
N GLU A 155 -16.56 7.74 -33.80
CA GLU A 155 -16.31 6.35 -34.18
C GLU A 155 -15.69 6.20 -35.58
N ALA A 156 -15.43 7.31 -36.29
CA ALA A 156 -14.83 7.26 -37.61
C ALA A 156 -13.41 6.66 -37.54
N ALA A 157 -13.03 5.88 -38.55
CA ALA A 157 -11.73 5.22 -38.61
C ALA A 157 -10.55 6.23 -38.51
N THR A 158 -10.71 7.42 -39.09
CA THR A 158 -9.76 8.53 -39.01
C THR A 158 -9.58 9.03 -37.57
N THR A 159 -10.66 9.17 -36.82
CA THR A 159 -10.65 9.54 -35.40
C THR A 159 -9.98 8.47 -34.55
N ARG A 160 -10.35 7.19 -34.75
CA ARG A 160 -9.72 6.05 -34.04
C ARG A 160 -8.21 5.98 -34.31
N GLN A 161 -7.79 6.26 -35.55
CA GLN A 161 -6.36 6.35 -35.88
C GLN A 161 -5.67 7.53 -35.17
N ALA A 162 -6.32 8.70 -35.09
CA ALA A 162 -5.80 9.85 -34.36
C ALA A 162 -5.68 9.58 -32.84
N VAL A 163 -6.65 8.87 -32.25
CA VAL A 163 -6.61 8.40 -30.86
C VAL A 163 -5.39 7.51 -30.62
N GLN A 164 -5.17 6.51 -31.48
CA GLN A 164 -4.01 5.62 -31.38
C GLN A 164 -2.68 6.39 -31.51
N GLN A 165 -2.57 7.32 -32.45
CA GLN A 165 -1.39 8.17 -32.60
C GLN A 165 -1.13 9.03 -31.35
N LYS A 166 -2.17 9.59 -30.74
CA LYS A 166 -2.05 10.36 -29.50
C LYS A 166 -1.59 9.50 -28.34
N PHE A 167 -2.11 8.28 -28.20
CA PHE A 167 -1.61 7.32 -27.21
C PHE A 167 -0.12 7.00 -27.38
N GLN A 168 0.32 6.72 -28.62
CA GLN A 168 1.73 6.48 -28.92
C GLN A 168 2.60 7.69 -28.54
N SER A 169 2.19 8.89 -28.95
CA SER A 169 2.92 10.12 -28.64
C SER A 169 2.98 10.43 -27.14
N SER A 170 1.90 10.13 -26.40
CA SER A 170 1.83 10.31 -24.95
C SER A 170 2.78 9.36 -24.23
N LEU A 171 2.85 8.11 -24.66
CA LEU A 171 3.77 7.11 -24.10
C LEU A 171 5.25 7.52 -24.30
N LEU A 172 5.62 7.98 -25.50
CA LEU A 172 6.97 8.47 -25.79
C LEU A 172 7.30 9.72 -24.96
N THR A 173 6.36 10.67 -24.84
CA THR A 173 6.54 11.89 -24.05
C THR A 173 6.72 11.57 -22.57
N LEU A 174 5.89 10.68 -22.01
CA LEU A 174 5.99 10.24 -20.63
C LEU A 174 7.31 9.49 -20.35
N THR A 175 7.78 8.69 -21.30
CA THR A 175 9.09 8.00 -21.21
C THR A 175 10.23 9.00 -21.08
N GLN A 176 10.21 10.07 -21.89
CA GLN A 176 11.20 11.14 -21.80
C GLN A 176 11.07 11.94 -20.50
N GLN A 177 9.85 12.26 -20.08
CA GLN A 177 9.60 13.01 -18.85
C GLN A 177 10.12 12.24 -17.61
N LEU A 178 9.78 10.97 -17.49
CA LEU A 178 10.17 10.15 -16.32
C LEU A 178 11.68 9.94 -16.23
N THR A 179 12.38 9.81 -17.36
CA THR A 179 13.85 9.70 -17.37
C THR A 179 14.54 11.02 -17.03
N GLN A 180 13.97 12.16 -17.44
CA GLN A 180 14.42 13.48 -16.98
C GLN A 180 14.17 13.70 -15.49
N ASP A 181 13.02 13.25 -14.97
CA ASP A 181 12.71 13.33 -13.56
C ASP A 181 13.59 12.38 -12.72
N LEU A 182 13.91 11.20 -13.24
CA LEU A 182 14.93 10.31 -12.68
C LEU A 182 16.26 11.06 -12.53
N GLN A 183 16.76 11.73 -13.56
CA GLN A 183 18.00 12.50 -13.47
C GLN A 183 18.00 13.55 -12.34
N LYS A 184 16.85 14.20 -12.09
CA LYS A 184 16.71 15.26 -11.08
C LYS A 184 16.51 14.72 -9.66
N LYS A 185 15.70 13.67 -9.53
CA LYS A 185 15.21 13.15 -8.25
C LYS A 185 16.06 12.00 -7.72
N PHE A 186 16.70 11.23 -8.60
CA PHE A 186 17.48 10.07 -8.21
C PHE A 186 18.83 10.48 -7.61
N LYS A 187 18.85 10.52 -6.28
CA LYS A 187 20.04 10.83 -5.49
C LYS A 187 20.42 9.63 -4.65
N VAL A 188 21.26 8.77 -5.22
CA VAL A 188 21.84 7.64 -4.49
C VAL A 188 23.22 7.97 -3.95
N SER A 189 23.48 7.46 -2.75
CA SER A 189 24.79 7.52 -2.13
C SER A 189 25.27 6.13 -1.76
N GLU A 190 26.57 5.90 -1.88
CA GLU A 190 27.19 4.69 -1.36
C GLU A 190 27.52 4.90 0.12
N VAL A 191 26.98 4.04 0.98
CA VAL A 191 27.21 4.03 2.41
C VAL A 191 28.24 2.94 2.69
N GLN A 192 29.49 3.34 2.88
CA GLN A 192 30.58 2.44 3.29
C GLN A 192 30.66 2.35 4.81
N THR A 193 30.88 1.17 5.36
CA THR A 193 31.05 0.93 6.81
C THR A 193 32.16 -0.08 7.05
N LYS A 194 32.69 -0.08 8.26
CA LYS A 194 33.67 -1.06 8.73
C LYS A 194 33.16 -1.84 9.93
N VAL A 195 33.61 -3.08 10.03
CA VAL A 195 33.46 -3.90 11.24
C VAL A 195 34.40 -3.34 12.30
N ILE A 196 33.86 -2.84 13.41
CA ILE A 196 34.63 -2.29 14.54
C ILE A 196 35.00 -3.35 15.56
N ASP A 197 34.19 -4.40 15.66
CA ASP A 197 34.42 -5.51 16.58
C ASP A 197 33.54 -6.70 16.19
N ARG A 198 33.81 -7.84 16.82
CA ARG A 198 32.98 -9.04 16.71
C ARG A 198 32.61 -9.52 18.11
N TRP A 199 31.31 -9.75 18.31
CA TRP A 199 30.81 -10.39 19.53
C TRP A 199 30.16 -11.71 19.12
N LYS A 200 30.85 -12.82 19.42
CA LYS A 200 30.47 -14.15 18.93
C LYS A 200 30.30 -14.15 17.40
N SER A 201 29.19 -14.63 16.86
CA SER A 201 28.91 -14.60 15.41
C SER A 201 28.48 -13.24 14.86
N TYR A 202 28.22 -12.25 15.74
CA TYR A 202 27.75 -10.94 15.35
C TYR A 202 28.90 -10.00 14.99
N MET A 203 28.74 -9.27 13.89
CA MET A 203 29.65 -8.19 13.48
C MET A 203 29.03 -6.86 13.86
N VAL A 204 29.78 -6.03 14.60
CA VAL A 204 29.34 -4.67 14.94
C VAL A 204 29.98 -3.69 13.96
N LEU A 205 29.14 -2.84 13.38
CA LEU A 205 29.50 -1.88 12.33
C LEU A 205 29.62 -0.47 12.91
N ASP A 206 30.53 0.34 12.36
CA ASP A 206 30.78 1.72 12.82
C ASP A 206 29.70 2.76 12.43
N LYS A 207 28.64 2.30 11.77
CA LYS A 207 27.57 3.14 11.21
C LYS A 207 26.21 2.51 11.47
N GLY A 208 25.23 3.38 11.68
CA GLY A 208 23.83 3.04 11.89
C GLY A 208 22.90 3.85 10.99
N PHE A 209 21.65 4.05 11.42
CA PHE A 209 20.62 4.68 10.60
C PHE A 209 20.89 6.15 10.29
N ASN A 210 21.61 6.89 11.15
CA ASN A 210 21.99 8.27 10.83
C ASN A 210 22.97 8.35 9.66
N GLN A 211 23.68 7.27 9.35
CA GLN A 211 24.63 7.20 8.25
C GLN A 211 24.10 6.44 7.03
N GLY A 212 22.89 5.89 7.09
CA GLY A 212 22.27 5.24 5.94
C GLY A 212 22.07 3.71 6.06
N ILE A 213 22.31 3.11 7.23
CA ILE A 213 22.18 1.67 7.48
C ILE A 213 20.92 1.39 8.31
N ALA A 214 20.03 0.57 7.79
CA ALA A 214 18.79 0.13 8.41
C ALA A 214 18.79 -1.38 8.64
N LYS A 215 17.84 -1.83 9.47
CA LYS A 215 17.53 -3.25 9.62
C LYS A 215 17.14 -3.86 8.26
N ASP A 216 17.58 -5.11 8.07
CA ASP A 216 17.40 -5.94 6.88
C ASP A 216 18.19 -5.48 5.66
N ASP A 217 19.04 -4.46 5.80
CA ASP A 217 19.98 -4.09 4.76
C ASP A 217 21.00 -5.21 4.51
N GLU A 218 21.30 -5.42 3.24
CA GLU A 218 22.43 -6.25 2.81
C GLU A 218 23.59 -5.37 2.35
N LEU A 219 24.78 -5.67 2.85
CA LEU A 219 25.99 -4.93 2.49
C LEU A 219 27.03 -5.89 1.93
N SER A 220 27.67 -5.47 0.85
CA SER A 220 28.67 -6.26 0.13
C SER A 220 30.08 -5.69 0.33
N SER A 221 31.09 -6.56 0.39
CA SER A 221 32.50 -6.16 0.30
C SER A 221 32.99 -6.16 -1.14
N ALA A 222 34.19 -5.61 -1.38
CA ALA A 222 34.85 -5.66 -2.69
C ALA A 222 35.21 -7.09 -3.14
N SER A 223 35.35 -8.05 -2.22
CA SER A 223 35.63 -9.45 -2.52
C SER A 223 34.38 -10.30 -2.79
N GLY A 224 33.19 -9.69 -2.71
CA GLY A 224 31.92 -10.40 -2.87
C GLY A 224 31.37 -11.03 -1.58
N ASP A 225 31.97 -10.73 -0.41
CA ASP A 225 31.39 -11.13 0.88
C ASP A 225 30.11 -10.32 1.13
N LEU A 226 29.11 -10.95 1.75
CA LEU A 226 27.78 -10.40 2.02
C LEU A 226 27.43 -10.55 3.49
N ILE A 227 27.00 -9.44 4.10
CA ILE A 227 26.44 -9.41 5.46
C ILE A 227 25.01 -8.87 5.42
N ARG A 228 24.20 -9.27 6.40
CA ARG A 228 22.84 -8.76 6.60
C ARG A 228 22.72 -8.10 7.96
N VAL A 229 22.19 -6.89 7.99
CA VAL A 229 21.96 -6.11 9.21
C VAL A 229 20.72 -6.65 9.93
N VAL A 230 20.91 -7.14 11.15
CA VAL A 230 19.82 -7.65 12.02
C VAL A 230 19.30 -6.58 12.98
N HIS A 231 20.09 -5.53 13.23
CA HIS A 231 19.69 -4.37 14.02
C HIS A 231 20.52 -3.15 13.62
N ALA A 232 19.88 -1.97 13.60
CA ALA A 232 20.56 -0.70 13.42
C ALA A 232 20.08 0.28 14.49
N ASP A 233 21.03 0.90 15.19
CA ASP A 233 20.80 2.05 16.05
C ASP A 233 21.29 3.31 15.33
N SER A 234 21.35 4.43 16.03
CA SER A 234 21.65 5.75 15.50
C SER A 234 23.05 5.85 14.92
N ASP A 235 24.06 5.24 15.55
CA ASP A 235 25.46 5.36 15.17
C ASP A 235 26.19 4.02 14.95
N TYR A 236 25.53 2.88 15.19
CA TYR A 236 26.07 1.55 14.93
C TYR A 236 25.00 0.63 14.34
N ALA A 237 25.46 -0.49 13.79
CA ALA A 237 24.59 -1.57 13.35
C ALA A 237 25.21 -2.93 13.72
N VAL A 238 24.36 -3.93 13.80
CA VAL A 238 24.74 -5.32 14.09
C VAL A 238 24.34 -6.16 12.90
N ALA A 239 25.28 -6.94 12.39
CA ALA A 239 25.09 -7.77 11.20
C ALA A 239 25.52 -9.22 11.44
N LEU A 240 24.95 -10.11 10.63
CA LEU A 240 25.33 -11.51 10.52
C LEU A 240 25.91 -11.78 9.12
N PRO A 241 26.88 -12.71 9.01
CA PRO A 241 27.37 -13.14 7.71
C PRO A 241 26.29 -13.91 6.94
N VAL A 242 26.10 -13.57 5.66
CA VAL A 242 25.25 -14.33 4.72
C VAL A 242 26.12 -15.18 3.82
N LEU A 243 27.16 -14.58 3.25
CA LEU A 243 28.18 -15.26 2.44
C LEU A 243 29.54 -14.65 2.80
N MET A 244 30.47 -15.47 3.29
CA MET A 244 31.82 -15.00 3.60
C MET A 244 32.83 -16.00 3.02
N SER A 245 33.66 -15.51 2.11
CA SER A 245 34.80 -16.22 1.56
C SER A 245 36.11 -15.86 2.27
N GLY A 246 36.15 -14.72 2.98
CA GLY A 246 37.31 -14.23 3.70
C GLY A 246 36.98 -13.46 4.99
N ASN A 247 37.88 -12.58 5.40
CA ASN A 247 37.76 -11.73 6.59
C ASN A 247 37.54 -10.25 6.23
N SER A 248 36.66 -9.98 5.26
CA SER A 248 36.32 -8.61 4.89
C SER A 248 35.93 -7.80 6.13
N SER A 249 36.57 -6.64 6.29
CA SER A 249 36.30 -5.69 7.37
C SER A 249 35.57 -4.44 6.89
N GLN A 250 35.40 -4.28 5.57
CA GLN A 250 34.72 -3.16 4.93
C GLN A 250 33.58 -3.66 4.05
N PHE A 251 32.43 -3.02 4.19
CA PHE A 251 31.23 -3.33 3.46
C PHE A 251 30.55 -2.05 3.00
N SER A 252 29.75 -2.13 1.95
CA SER A 252 28.93 -1.01 1.52
C SER A 252 27.58 -1.43 0.98
N LYS A 253 26.64 -0.49 1.03
CA LYS A 253 25.37 -0.55 0.32
C LYS A 253 25.11 0.73 -0.44
N ILE A 254 24.18 0.65 -1.37
CA ILE A 254 23.61 1.83 -2.01
C ILE A 254 22.35 2.23 -1.24
N SER A 255 22.23 3.52 -0.93
CA SER A 255 21.02 4.06 -0.31
C SER A 255 20.42 5.14 -1.20
N ALA A 256 19.17 4.94 -1.60
CA ALA A 256 18.31 5.95 -2.19
C ALA A 256 17.41 6.64 -1.15
N ASN A 257 17.29 6.06 0.05
CA ASN A 257 16.44 6.57 1.10
C ASN A 257 17.04 7.82 1.74
N THR A 258 16.19 8.80 2.04
CA THR A 258 16.55 9.90 2.94
C THR A 258 16.84 9.32 4.33
N ARG A 259 17.83 9.87 5.04
CA ARG A 259 18.24 9.38 6.37
C ARG A 259 17.07 9.25 7.36
N GLN A 260 16.08 10.13 7.23
CA GLN A 260 14.88 10.12 8.06
C GLN A 260 13.95 8.93 7.81
N ALA A 261 13.93 8.37 6.60
CA ALA A 261 13.07 7.24 6.24
C ALA A 261 13.57 5.90 6.80
N LEU A 262 14.85 5.80 7.17
CA LEU A 262 15.51 4.53 7.56
C LEU A 262 15.20 4.06 8.98
N ASN A 263 14.83 4.98 9.88
CA ASN A 263 14.45 4.64 11.26
C ASN A 263 12.92 4.48 11.43
N LYS A 264 12.16 4.75 10.38
CA LYS A 264 10.69 4.66 10.40
C LYS A 264 10.26 3.20 10.18
N PRO A 265 9.21 2.73 10.86
CA PRO A 265 8.67 1.40 10.58
C PRO A 265 8.22 1.26 9.13
N LYS A 266 8.39 0.07 8.56
CA LYS A 266 8.08 -0.19 7.16
C LYS A 266 6.66 -0.75 7.04
N ALA A 267 5.89 -0.19 6.11
CA ALA A 267 4.55 -0.65 5.78
C ALA A 267 4.47 -1.06 4.31
N LEU A 268 3.62 -2.02 3.98
CA LEU A 268 3.43 -2.49 2.60
C LEU A 268 1.94 -2.59 2.25
N VAL A 269 1.54 -2.02 1.11
CA VAL A 269 0.18 -2.19 0.59
C VAL A 269 0.03 -3.62 0.05
N MET A 270 -0.85 -4.40 0.67
CA MET A 270 -0.99 -5.83 0.38
C MET A 270 -2.19 -6.18 -0.48
N ASP A 271 -3.29 -5.45 -0.33
CA ASP A 271 -4.49 -5.69 -1.11
C ASP A 271 -5.21 -4.37 -1.36
N VAL A 272 -5.76 -4.28 -2.57
CA VAL A 272 -6.68 -3.22 -2.99
C VAL A 272 -7.93 -3.92 -3.49
N LEU A 273 -9.01 -3.77 -2.76
CA LEU A 273 -10.32 -4.26 -3.13
C LEU A 273 -11.06 -3.18 -3.91
N THR A 274 -11.53 -3.54 -5.10
CA THR A 274 -12.30 -2.69 -6.00
C THR A 274 -13.53 -3.45 -6.48
N TYR A 275 -14.57 -2.72 -6.88
CA TYR A 275 -15.84 -3.32 -7.32
C TYR A 275 -16.28 -2.85 -8.70
N GLN A 276 -15.69 -1.78 -9.25
CA GLN A 276 -16.02 -1.22 -10.57
C GLN A 276 -14.82 -1.27 -11.53
N GLY A 277 -13.85 -2.16 -11.31
CA GLY A 277 -12.73 -2.34 -12.26
C GLY A 277 -11.69 -1.23 -12.24
N GLU A 278 -11.61 -0.49 -11.15
CA GLU A 278 -10.55 0.49 -10.97
C GLU A 278 -9.18 -0.20 -10.90
N SER A 279 -8.16 0.42 -11.52
CA SER A 279 -6.79 -0.10 -11.48
C SER A 279 -6.27 -0.09 -10.04
N LYS A 280 -6.01 -1.29 -9.52
CA LYS A 280 -5.44 -1.50 -8.19
C LYS A 280 -4.09 -0.81 -8.04
N ASP A 281 -3.26 -0.86 -9.08
CA ASP A 281 -1.94 -0.24 -9.06
C ASP A 281 -2.03 1.29 -9.12
N LEU A 282 -3.00 1.84 -9.85
CA LEU A 282 -3.27 3.29 -9.83
C LEU A 282 -3.76 3.75 -8.45
N ILE A 283 -4.66 3.00 -7.82
CA ILE A 283 -5.15 3.30 -6.46
C ILE A 283 -4.01 3.30 -5.46
N GLU A 284 -3.17 2.26 -5.48
CA GLU A 284 -1.99 2.16 -4.62
C GLU A 284 -1.03 3.32 -4.86
N GLN A 285 -0.78 3.71 -6.11
CA GLN A 285 0.08 4.83 -6.45
C GLN A 285 -0.47 6.15 -5.89
N ILE A 286 -1.74 6.48 -6.14
CA ILE A 286 -2.37 7.72 -5.64
C ILE A 286 -2.32 7.78 -4.11
N PHE A 287 -2.61 6.67 -3.44
CA PHE A 287 -2.56 6.58 -1.99
C PHE A 287 -1.12 6.76 -1.46
N SER A 288 -0.14 6.12 -2.11
CA SER A 288 1.27 6.19 -1.72
C SER A 288 1.83 7.60 -1.89
N ASP A 289 1.52 8.27 -3.01
CA ASP A 289 1.93 9.65 -3.28
C ASP A 289 1.34 10.62 -2.26
N ALA A 290 0.10 10.39 -1.82
CA ALA A 290 -0.57 11.22 -0.82
C ALA A 290 0.00 11.06 0.60
N ILE A 291 0.56 9.89 0.94
CA ILE A 291 1.27 9.68 2.23
C ILE A 291 2.61 10.42 2.21
N GLY A 292 3.39 10.28 1.14
CA GLY A 292 4.68 10.92 0.96
C GLY A 292 5.71 10.61 2.06
N GLU A 293 6.80 11.39 2.11
CA GLU A 293 7.94 11.13 3.03
C GLU A 293 7.71 11.60 4.47
N ASN A 294 6.71 12.45 4.72
CA ASN A 294 6.49 13.10 6.03
C ASN A 294 5.75 12.22 7.05
N ALA A 295 5.22 11.06 6.66
CA ALA A 295 4.55 10.15 7.58
C ALA A 295 5.51 9.60 8.65
N SER A 296 4.98 9.12 9.78
CA SER A 296 5.81 8.49 10.83
C SER A 296 6.28 7.08 10.47
N PHE A 297 5.95 6.59 9.28
CA PHE A 297 6.29 5.29 8.71
C PHE A 297 6.74 5.47 7.25
N THR A 298 7.35 4.44 6.67
CA THR A 298 7.78 4.44 5.27
C THR A 298 7.05 3.34 4.51
N LEU A 299 6.47 3.66 3.36
CA LEU A 299 5.94 2.65 2.45
C LEU A 299 7.08 1.92 1.75
N THR A 300 7.02 0.59 1.76
CA THR A 300 7.98 -0.27 1.06
C THR A 300 7.56 -0.36 -0.40
N PRO A 301 8.30 0.24 -1.34
CA PRO A 301 7.98 0.10 -2.75
C PRO A 301 8.23 -1.35 -3.18
N VAL A 302 7.32 -1.85 -4.00
CA VAL A 302 7.39 -3.20 -4.56
C VAL A 302 7.13 -3.17 -6.05
N ASN A 303 7.87 -4.01 -6.77
CA ASN A 303 7.54 -4.35 -8.15
C ASN A 303 6.74 -5.65 -8.11
N LYS A 304 5.40 -5.55 -8.16
CA LYS A 304 4.50 -6.73 -8.17
C LYS A 304 4.66 -7.61 -9.41
N ARG A 305 5.42 -7.13 -10.41
CA ARG A 305 5.76 -7.85 -11.65
C ARG A 305 7.21 -8.32 -11.64
N TYR A 306 7.88 -8.30 -10.48
CA TYR A 306 9.28 -8.67 -10.39
C TYR A 306 9.56 -10.06 -10.96
N SER A 307 8.68 -11.04 -10.77
CA SER A 307 8.87 -12.39 -11.32
C SER A 307 8.84 -12.40 -12.86
N VAL A 308 7.94 -11.64 -13.48
CA VAL A 308 7.89 -11.47 -14.95
C VAL A 308 9.12 -10.71 -15.45
N LEU A 309 9.51 -9.65 -14.75
CA LEU A 309 10.71 -8.88 -15.06
C LEU A 309 11.97 -9.75 -14.96
N ALA A 310 12.13 -10.49 -13.87
CA ALA A 310 13.27 -11.35 -13.61
C ALA A 310 13.40 -12.45 -14.67
N GLN A 311 12.27 -13.06 -15.08
CA GLN A 311 12.24 -14.02 -16.18
C GLN A 311 12.69 -13.38 -17.50
N SER A 312 12.14 -12.23 -17.84
CA SER A 312 12.53 -11.49 -19.05
C SER A 312 14.02 -11.11 -19.04
N ILE A 313 14.59 -10.77 -17.88
CA ILE A 313 16.01 -10.43 -17.76
C ILE A 313 16.87 -11.69 -17.89
N SER A 314 16.48 -12.80 -17.27
CA SER A 314 17.15 -14.10 -17.42
C SER A 314 17.25 -14.50 -18.89
N GLU A 315 16.18 -14.32 -19.66
CA GLU A 315 16.15 -14.61 -21.11
C GLU A 315 17.06 -13.68 -21.91
N GLN A 316 17.17 -12.41 -21.52
CA GLN A 316 17.96 -11.41 -22.25
C GLN A 316 19.46 -11.46 -21.94
N THR A 317 19.86 -11.86 -20.73
CA THR A 317 21.26 -11.80 -20.29
C THR A 317 21.88 -13.18 -20.03
N GLY A 318 21.08 -14.25 -20.01
CA GLY A 318 21.54 -15.59 -19.65
C GLY A 318 21.85 -15.78 -18.15
N LEU A 319 21.43 -14.84 -17.29
CA LEU A 319 21.60 -14.95 -15.84
C LEU A 319 20.63 -15.98 -15.24
N THR A 320 21.14 -17.15 -14.86
CA THR A 320 20.41 -18.12 -14.05
C THR A 320 20.44 -17.72 -12.58
N ASN A 321 19.31 -17.26 -12.03
CA ASN A 321 19.24 -16.61 -10.70
C ASN A 321 18.45 -17.39 -9.63
N GLN A 322 18.24 -18.70 -9.79
CA GLN A 322 17.32 -19.47 -8.93
C GLN A 322 17.69 -19.47 -7.42
N GLU A 323 18.97 -19.34 -7.05
CA GLU A 323 19.41 -19.47 -5.64
C GLU A 323 19.39 -18.15 -4.84
N THR A 324 19.29 -16.99 -5.50
CA THR A 324 19.35 -15.66 -4.83
C THR A 324 18.05 -14.85 -4.91
N GLN A 325 17.09 -15.32 -5.71
CA GLN A 325 15.74 -14.76 -5.75
C GLN A 325 15.00 -15.06 -4.44
N HIS A 326 14.21 -14.12 -3.93
CA HIS A 326 13.33 -14.29 -2.75
C HIS A 326 14.03 -14.24 -1.38
N GLN A 327 14.83 -13.22 -1.11
CA GLN A 327 15.52 -13.08 0.19
C GLN A 327 15.01 -11.94 1.08
N ARG A 328 14.13 -11.07 0.55
CA ARG A 328 13.61 -9.91 1.30
C ARG A 328 12.68 -10.36 2.42
N GLU A 329 12.88 -9.78 3.60
CA GLU A 329 11.94 -9.91 4.70
C GLU A 329 10.67 -9.11 4.45
N LEU A 330 9.55 -9.57 4.99
CA LEU A 330 8.32 -8.80 5.00
C LEU A 330 8.42 -7.63 5.97
N PRO A 331 7.86 -6.45 5.62
CA PRO A 331 7.73 -5.31 6.54
C PRO A 331 6.94 -5.62 7.82
N GLU A 332 7.05 -4.74 8.82
CA GLU A 332 6.34 -4.89 10.09
C GLU A 332 4.83 -4.62 9.99
N PHE A 333 4.43 -3.81 9.01
CA PHE A 333 3.04 -3.41 8.83
C PHE A 333 2.55 -3.67 7.41
N PHE A 334 1.26 -3.95 7.32
CA PHE A 334 0.53 -4.20 6.08
C PHE A 334 -0.60 -3.20 5.96
N ILE A 335 -0.93 -2.79 4.74
CA ILE A 335 -2.06 -1.91 4.45
C ILE A 335 -3.02 -2.62 3.50
N ARG A 336 -4.32 -2.56 3.79
CA ARG A 336 -5.38 -2.95 2.85
C ARG A 336 -6.23 -1.73 2.52
N ILE A 337 -6.59 -1.58 1.25
CA ILE A 337 -7.46 -0.51 0.76
C ILE A 337 -8.74 -1.13 0.23
N ASN A 338 -9.88 -0.51 0.53
CA ASN A 338 -11.18 -0.90 0.00
C ASN A 338 -11.85 0.32 -0.64
N VAL A 339 -12.12 0.23 -1.94
CA VAL A 339 -12.82 1.25 -2.73
C VAL A 339 -14.24 0.75 -2.98
N ILE A 340 -15.23 1.44 -2.42
CA ILE A 340 -16.64 1.15 -2.64
C ILE A 340 -17.06 1.68 -4.02
N PRO A 341 -18.02 1.05 -4.73
CA PRO A 341 -18.52 1.56 -6.00
C PRO A 341 -18.82 3.06 -5.94
N VAL A 342 -18.22 3.83 -6.86
CA VAL A 342 -18.50 5.25 -7.00
C VAL A 342 -19.91 5.41 -7.56
N ILE A 343 -20.70 6.21 -6.86
CA ILE A 343 -22.11 6.43 -7.17
C ILE A 343 -22.24 7.77 -7.86
N GLY A 344 -23.00 7.85 -8.94
CA GLY A 344 -23.31 9.13 -9.54
C GLY A 344 -24.58 9.08 -10.36
N TYR A 345 -25.25 10.22 -10.46
CA TYR A 345 -26.46 10.41 -11.25
C TYR A 345 -26.51 11.81 -11.86
N GLN A 346 -27.37 11.99 -12.87
CA GLN A 346 -27.61 13.26 -13.55
C GLN A 346 -29.11 13.49 -13.65
N GLN A 347 -29.60 14.62 -13.16
CA GLN A 347 -31.03 14.97 -13.21
C GLN A 347 -31.25 16.29 -13.95
N GLN A 348 -32.29 16.40 -14.76
CA GLN A 348 -32.64 17.67 -15.42
C GLN A 348 -33.25 18.65 -14.41
N VAL A 349 -32.66 19.86 -14.30
CA VAL A 349 -33.14 20.94 -13.40
C VAL A 349 -33.67 22.14 -14.18
N GLY A 350 -33.53 22.13 -15.50
CA GLY A 350 -34.09 23.13 -16.42
C GLY A 350 -34.24 22.58 -17.84
N LYS A 351 -34.53 23.45 -18.82
CA LYS A 351 -34.65 23.00 -20.23
C LYS A 351 -33.30 22.59 -20.85
N MET A 352 -32.21 23.17 -20.38
CA MET A 352 -30.87 23.00 -20.93
C MET A 352 -29.83 22.70 -19.85
N THR A 353 -30.25 22.41 -18.61
CA THR A 353 -29.34 22.32 -17.46
C THR A 353 -29.58 21.04 -16.66
N GLU A 354 -28.53 20.24 -16.55
CA GLU A 354 -28.49 19.00 -15.79
C GLU A 354 -27.68 19.21 -14.50
N GLN A 355 -28.20 18.73 -13.38
CA GLN A 355 -27.45 18.63 -12.15
C GLN A 355 -26.80 17.25 -12.09
N GLN A 356 -25.49 17.23 -12.06
CA GLN A 356 -24.69 16.04 -11.85
C GLN A 356 -24.27 15.94 -10.38
N VAL A 357 -24.38 14.74 -9.81
CA VAL A 357 -23.92 14.43 -8.46
C VAL A 357 -23.11 13.14 -8.50
N VAL A 358 -21.95 13.15 -7.86
CA VAL A 358 -21.04 12.01 -7.74
C VAL A 358 -20.55 11.90 -6.31
N HIS A 359 -20.48 10.67 -5.80
CA HIS A 359 -20.06 10.34 -4.44
C HIS A 359 -19.09 9.15 -4.45
N SER A 360 -17.95 9.31 -3.77
CA SER A 360 -16.93 8.26 -3.62
C SER A 360 -16.59 8.01 -2.16
N GLU A 361 -16.31 6.75 -1.85
CA GLU A 361 -16.13 6.19 -0.52
C GLU A 361 -14.93 5.23 -0.50
N VAL A 362 -13.91 5.55 0.28
CA VAL A 362 -12.69 4.74 0.36
C VAL A 362 -12.26 4.51 1.81
N PHE A 363 -11.78 3.31 2.08
CA PHE A 363 -11.34 2.86 3.39
C PHE A 363 -9.94 2.29 3.30
N ALA A 364 -9.16 2.46 4.35
CA ALA A 364 -7.93 1.70 4.51
C ALA A 364 -7.69 1.35 5.97
N GLU A 365 -6.87 0.34 6.17
CA GLU A 365 -6.42 -0.12 7.47
C GLU A 365 -4.95 -0.45 7.45
N MET A 366 -4.27 -0.18 8.55
CA MET A 366 -2.91 -0.64 8.84
C MET A 366 -2.98 -1.81 9.81
N ILE A 367 -2.30 -2.90 9.48
CA ILE A 367 -2.34 -4.18 10.16
C ILE A 367 -0.92 -4.56 10.58
N ASP A 368 -0.70 -5.00 11.81
CA ASP A 368 0.61 -5.53 12.24
C ASP A 368 0.81 -7.00 11.86
N ARG A 369 2.02 -7.55 12.04
CA ARG A 369 2.34 -8.96 11.70
C ARG A 369 1.53 -10.02 12.47
N SER A 370 0.81 -9.66 13.54
CA SER A 370 -0.11 -10.58 14.22
C SER A 370 -1.47 -10.67 13.52
N GLY A 371 -1.75 -9.75 12.59
CA GLY A 371 -3.03 -9.59 11.94
C GLY A 371 -3.96 -8.59 12.63
N ARG A 372 -3.48 -7.84 13.62
CA ARG A 372 -4.29 -6.84 14.33
C ARG A 372 -4.34 -5.53 13.56
N VAL A 373 -5.53 -4.93 13.47
CA VAL A 373 -5.70 -3.57 12.94
C VAL A 373 -5.22 -2.56 13.98
N ILE A 374 -4.22 -1.77 13.63
CA ILE A 374 -3.64 -0.74 14.50
C ILE A 374 -4.13 0.67 14.18
N TYR A 375 -4.64 0.87 12.97
CA TYR A 375 -5.23 2.13 12.53
C TYR A 375 -6.18 1.85 11.38
N SER A 376 -7.32 2.56 11.34
CA SER A 376 -8.24 2.53 10.20
C SER A 376 -8.73 3.93 9.92
N ALA A 377 -8.83 4.26 8.64
CA ALA A 377 -9.31 5.55 8.17
C ALA A 377 -10.31 5.39 7.02
N HIS A 378 -11.10 6.43 6.87
CA HIS A 378 -12.24 6.51 5.96
C HIS A 378 -12.28 7.92 5.37
N ALA A 379 -12.33 8.01 4.05
CA ALA A 379 -12.40 9.27 3.35
C ALA A 379 -13.45 9.24 2.24
N THR A 380 -13.98 10.42 1.95
CA THR A 380 -15.04 10.60 0.97
C THR A 380 -14.78 11.82 0.09
N ASP A 381 -15.38 11.82 -1.09
CA ASP A 381 -15.52 13.00 -1.92
C ASP A 381 -16.90 13.03 -2.55
N GLU A 382 -17.46 14.23 -2.64
CA GLU A 382 -18.74 14.49 -3.29
C GLU A 382 -18.56 15.66 -4.26
N ILE A 383 -18.96 15.46 -5.51
CA ILE A 383 -18.96 16.48 -6.55
C ILE A 383 -20.40 16.72 -6.94
N SER A 384 -20.86 17.97 -6.86
CA SER A 384 -22.19 18.38 -7.28
C SER A 384 -22.06 19.62 -8.17
N GLU A 385 -22.44 19.52 -9.44
CA GLU A 385 -22.29 20.60 -10.41
C GLU A 385 -23.45 20.66 -11.42
N ALA A 386 -23.71 21.85 -11.96
CA ALA A 386 -24.71 22.06 -13.00
C ALA A 386 -24.02 22.12 -14.37
N ILE A 387 -24.43 21.25 -15.29
CA ILE A 387 -23.95 21.16 -16.67
C ILE A 387 -25.00 21.78 -17.57
N SER A 388 -24.63 22.81 -18.34
CA SER A 388 -25.53 23.45 -19.30
C SER A 388 -25.19 23.03 -20.72
N GLN A 389 -26.19 22.61 -21.49
CA GLN A 389 -26.07 22.18 -22.90
C GLN A 389 -25.01 21.09 -23.12
N GLY A 390 -24.82 20.19 -22.15
CA GLY A 390 -23.78 19.14 -22.22
C GLY A 390 -22.34 19.64 -22.12
N MET A 391 -22.10 20.94 -21.88
CA MET A 391 -20.78 21.55 -21.78
C MET A 391 -20.11 21.26 -20.41
N GLY A 392 -19.81 20.00 -20.13
CA GLY A 392 -19.18 19.56 -18.89
C GLY A 392 -18.51 18.20 -19.01
N PHE A 393 -17.72 17.82 -18.00
CA PHE A 393 -17.20 16.46 -17.94
C PHE A 393 -18.34 15.46 -17.73
N SER A 394 -18.24 14.31 -18.39
CA SER A 394 -19.23 13.25 -18.21
C SER A 394 -19.27 12.75 -16.77
N LEU A 395 -20.37 12.07 -16.43
CA LEU A 395 -20.55 11.43 -15.14
C LEU A 395 -19.37 10.52 -14.76
N ASP A 396 -18.89 9.70 -15.70
CA ASP A 396 -17.80 8.76 -15.43
C ASP A 396 -16.46 9.45 -15.23
N THR A 397 -16.18 10.54 -15.95
CA THR A 397 -14.98 11.35 -15.66
C THR A 397 -15.04 11.91 -14.24
N ARG A 398 -16.21 12.39 -13.79
CA ARG A 398 -16.34 12.88 -12.41
C ARG A 398 -16.27 11.77 -11.36
N LYS A 399 -16.73 10.54 -11.65
CA LYS A 399 -16.52 9.38 -10.76
C LYS A 399 -15.04 9.16 -10.46
N GLU A 400 -14.20 9.20 -11.49
CA GLU A 400 -12.76 9.03 -11.31
C GLU A 400 -12.12 10.18 -10.54
N VAL A 401 -12.54 11.44 -10.80
CA VAL A 401 -12.07 12.60 -10.04
C VAL A 401 -12.46 12.49 -8.57
N ALA A 402 -13.70 12.13 -8.26
CA ALA A 402 -14.18 11.94 -6.90
C ALA A 402 -13.38 10.83 -6.18
N LEU A 403 -13.15 9.69 -6.86
CA LEU A 403 -12.31 8.62 -6.31
C LEU A 403 -10.89 9.08 -6.02
N LYS A 404 -10.24 9.76 -6.97
CA LYS A 404 -8.90 10.31 -6.77
C LYS A 404 -8.86 11.24 -5.57
N ASN A 405 -9.81 12.16 -5.45
CA ASN A 405 -9.88 13.10 -4.34
C ASN A 405 -10.06 12.37 -2.99
N ALA A 406 -10.92 11.35 -2.96
CA ALA A 406 -11.16 10.54 -1.77
C ALA A 406 -9.88 9.77 -1.36
N LEU A 407 -9.16 9.18 -2.31
CA LEU A 407 -7.87 8.49 -2.07
C LEU A 407 -6.78 9.43 -1.57
N VAL A 408 -6.69 10.64 -2.13
CA VAL A 408 -5.74 11.67 -1.64
C VAL A 408 -6.06 12.05 -0.20
N LYS A 409 -7.33 12.27 0.13
CA LYS A 409 -7.76 12.53 1.51
C LYS A 409 -7.45 11.35 2.43
N LEU A 410 -7.64 10.11 1.97
CA LEU A 410 -7.32 8.90 2.73
C LEU A 410 -5.81 8.80 3.05
N GLY A 411 -4.95 9.03 2.06
CA GLY A 411 -3.50 9.05 2.26
C GLY A 411 -3.06 10.14 3.26
N GLN A 412 -3.65 11.34 3.17
CA GLN A 412 -3.41 12.42 4.13
C GLN A 412 -3.88 12.06 5.56
N GLN A 413 -4.99 11.33 5.71
CA GLN A 413 -5.43 10.84 7.01
C GLN A 413 -4.44 9.82 7.60
N PHE A 414 -3.88 8.93 6.79
CA PHE A 414 -2.83 8.00 7.24
C PHE A 414 -1.55 8.73 7.64
N GLN A 415 -1.11 9.69 6.83
CA GLN A 415 0.07 10.51 7.09
C GLN A 415 -0.03 11.23 8.45
N LYS A 416 -1.20 11.77 8.79
CA LYS A 416 -1.42 12.55 10.02
C LYS A 416 -1.79 11.69 11.22
N GLY A 417 -2.65 10.70 11.01
CA GLY A 417 -3.30 9.92 12.07
C GLY A 417 -2.38 8.88 12.71
N ILE A 418 -1.41 8.36 11.96
CA ILE A 418 -0.45 7.39 12.51
C ILE A 418 0.75 8.13 13.07
N GLN A 419 1.05 7.83 14.33
CA GLN A 419 2.23 8.29 15.04
C GLN A 419 2.82 7.11 15.80
N PHE A 420 4.03 6.69 15.45
CA PHE A 420 4.72 5.60 16.14
C PHE A 420 5.55 6.13 17.30
N THR A 421 5.47 5.41 18.43
CA THR A 421 6.32 5.60 19.60
C THR A 421 7.17 4.35 19.81
N ARG A 422 8.48 4.54 19.90
CA ARG A 422 9.43 3.46 20.23
C ARG A 422 9.51 3.28 21.74
N SER A 423 9.52 2.02 22.15
CA SER A 423 9.39 1.61 23.55
C SER A 423 10.46 0.59 23.88
N ASP A 424 11.21 0.82 24.97
CA ASP A 424 12.13 -0.17 25.54
C ASP A 424 11.45 -0.86 26.71
N LEU A 425 10.85 -2.02 26.45
CA LEU A 425 10.25 -2.88 27.47
C LEU A 425 11.33 -3.82 28.03
N GLN A 426 11.14 -4.28 29.26
CA GLN A 426 12.16 -5.07 29.96
C GLN A 426 11.68 -6.49 30.23
N VAL A 427 12.55 -7.47 30.00
CA VAL A 427 12.32 -8.84 30.44
C VAL A 427 12.37 -8.89 31.96
N ALA A 428 11.27 -9.29 32.59
CA ALA A 428 11.17 -9.43 34.04
C ALA A 428 11.83 -10.73 34.51
N SER A 429 11.61 -11.83 33.79
CA SER A 429 12.23 -13.12 34.08
C SER A 429 12.45 -13.92 32.80
N GLY A 430 13.66 -14.48 32.66
CA GLY A 430 14.05 -15.34 31.55
C GLY A 430 13.87 -16.84 31.85
N GLY A 431 13.72 -17.63 30.79
CA GLY A 431 13.67 -19.10 30.83
C GLY A 431 14.24 -19.68 29.52
N SER A 432 14.33 -21.01 29.42
CA SER A 432 14.87 -21.69 28.23
C SER A 432 13.91 -21.68 27.03
N GLU A 433 12.60 -21.60 27.27
CA GLU A 433 11.56 -21.66 26.23
C GLU A 433 10.59 -20.49 26.28
N THR A 434 10.39 -19.88 27.45
CA THR A 434 9.45 -18.77 27.62
C THR A 434 10.04 -17.69 28.50
N ILE A 435 9.62 -16.45 28.23
CA ILE A 435 10.05 -15.25 28.95
C ILE A 435 8.83 -14.47 29.41
N THR A 436 8.99 -13.70 30.49
CA THR A 436 7.98 -12.76 30.97
C THR A 436 8.49 -11.34 30.82
N ILE A 437 7.65 -10.48 30.24
CA ILE A 437 7.98 -9.09 29.89
C ILE A 437 7.04 -8.17 30.66
N GLN A 438 7.60 -7.06 31.16
CA GLN A 438 6.81 -6.00 31.79
C GLN A 438 6.29 -5.04 30.71
N ASP A 439 4.97 -4.95 30.58
CA ASP A 439 4.27 -4.17 29.56
C ASP A 439 3.06 -3.44 30.16
N ALA A 440 3.32 -2.46 31.03
CA ALA A 440 2.27 -1.65 31.65
C ALA A 440 1.55 -0.72 30.67
N GLY A 441 2.17 -0.41 29.53
CA GLY A 441 1.60 0.42 28.47
C GLY A 441 0.76 -0.36 27.46
N GLU A 442 0.54 -1.65 27.70
CA GLU A 442 -0.27 -2.54 26.87
C GLU A 442 0.13 -2.55 25.38
N ARG A 443 1.41 -2.72 25.04
CA ARG A 443 1.89 -2.75 23.64
C ARG A 443 2.02 -4.15 23.00
N LEU A 444 2.29 -5.18 23.79
CA LEU A 444 2.58 -6.55 23.33
C LEU A 444 1.32 -7.41 23.21
N THR A 445 0.89 -7.69 21.99
CA THR A 445 -0.35 -8.44 21.69
C THR A 445 -0.09 -9.93 21.59
N THR A 446 -1.07 -10.78 21.90
CA THR A 446 -0.98 -12.19 21.48
C THR A 446 -0.77 -12.28 19.97
N GLY A 447 0.16 -13.15 19.56
CA GLY A 447 0.61 -13.33 18.18
C GLY A 447 1.68 -12.34 17.70
N MET A 448 2.02 -11.31 18.50
CA MET A 448 3.05 -10.35 18.11
C MET A 448 4.44 -10.99 18.19
N LYS A 449 5.21 -10.89 17.10
CA LYS A 449 6.64 -11.23 17.08
C LYS A 449 7.48 -10.07 17.60
N ILE A 450 8.44 -10.37 18.46
CA ILE A 450 9.36 -9.43 19.09
C ILE A 450 10.78 -9.95 19.04
N HIS A 451 11.75 -9.05 19.21
CA HIS A 451 13.16 -9.42 19.34
C HIS A 451 13.64 -9.15 20.77
N VAL A 452 14.41 -10.08 21.30
CA VAL A 452 15.09 -9.94 22.60
C VAL A 452 16.50 -9.43 22.39
N TYR A 453 16.79 -8.27 22.95
CA TYR A 453 18.08 -7.59 22.83
C TYR A 453 18.90 -7.76 24.10
N ASN A 454 20.12 -8.29 23.92
CA ASN A 454 21.12 -8.28 24.98
C ASN A 454 21.94 -6.99 24.89
N ARG A 455 22.26 -6.40 26.05
CA ARG A 455 23.04 -5.16 26.12
C ARG A 455 24.48 -5.51 26.46
N GLU A 456 25.36 -5.30 25.49
CA GLU A 456 26.77 -5.72 25.58
C GLU A 456 27.70 -4.53 25.37
N LYS A 457 28.86 -4.57 26.02
CA LYS A 457 29.91 -3.56 25.83
C LYS A 457 30.89 -4.04 24.75
N VAL A 458 30.84 -3.42 23.58
CA VAL A 458 31.64 -3.80 22.39
C VAL A 458 32.38 -2.56 21.88
N ALA A 459 33.68 -2.66 21.60
CA ALA A 459 34.53 -1.51 21.24
C ALA A 459 34.34 -0.25 22.12
N GLN A 460 34.21 -0.42 23.44
CA GLN A 460 33.94 0.63 24.44
C GLN A 460 32.57 1.34 24.32
N ARG A 461 31.65 0.83 23.49
CA ARG A 461 30.27 1.33 23.36
C ARG A 461 29.29 0.30 23.90
N GLN A 462 28.14 0.76 24.38
CA GLN A 462 27.02 -0.11 24.72
C GLN A 462 26.22 -0.37 23.45
N VAL A 463 26.05 -1.64 23.08
CA VAL A 463 25.32 -2.05 21.89
C VAL A 463 24.22 -3.04 22.26
N LEU A 464 23.06 -2.88 21.63
CA LEU A 464 21.95 -3.82 21.68
C LEU A 464 22.13 -4.84 20.57
N ILE A 465 22.18 -6.12 20.95
CA ILE A 465 22.36 -7.24 20.01
C ILE A 465 21.10 -8.09 20.05
N PRO A 466 20.37 -8.25 18.94
CA PRO A 466 19.19 -9.12 18.89
C PRO A 466 19.64 -10.59 18.96
N THR A 467 19.21 -11.27 20.01
CA THR A 467 19.63 -12.66 20.30
C THR A 467 18.55 -13.68 20.00
N TRP A 468 17.28 -13.33 20.22
CA TRP A 468 16.14 -14.20 19.99
C TRP A 468 15.01 -13.47 19.28
N GLU A 469 14.31 -14.21 18.42
CA GLU A 469 12.93 -13.94 18.08
C GLU A 469 12.00 -14.65 19.06
N ALA A 470 10.93 -13.97 19.46
CA ALA A 470 9.92 -14.53 20.34
C ALA A 470 8.52 -14.12 19.90
N THR A 471 7.52 -14.95 20.20
CA THR A 471 6.11 -14.69 19.93
C THR A 471 5.36 -14.54 21.24
N VAL A 472 4.62 -13.44 21.39
CA VAL A 472 3.76 -13.22 22.55
C VAL A 472 2.59 -14.21 22.52
N ILE A 473 2.43 -14.98 23.60
CA ILE A 473 1.42 -16.05 23.70
C ILE A 473 0.29 -15.74 24.67
N ASP A 474 0.52 -14.90 25.70
CA ASP A 474 -0.50 -14.57 26.70
C ASP A 474 -0.23 -13.21 27.37
N ARG A 475 -1.29 -12.55 27.85
CA ARG A 475 -1.24 -11.28 28.60
C ARG A 475 -1.99 -11.44 29.92
N GLN A 476 -1.32 -11.09 31.01
CA GLN A 476 -1.83 -11.15 32.38
C GLN A 476 -1.63 -9.79 33.04
N GLY A 477 -2.63 -8.90 32.86
CA GLY A 477 -2.53 -7.50 33.29
C GLY A 477 -1.34 -6.79 32.64
N THR A 478 -0.45 -6.22 33.44
CA THR A 478 0.75 -5.48 32.98
C THR A 478 1.93 -6.39 32.60
N LYS A 479 1.76 -7.72 32.62
CA LYS A 479 2.80 -8.69 32.27
C LYS A 479 2.38 -9.51 31.08
N VAL A 480 3.35 -9.83 30.25
CA VAL A 480 3.13 -10.57 29.01
C VAL A 480 4.09 -11.75 28.95
N LYS A 481 3.57 -12.91 28.56
CA LYS A 481 4.36 -14.12 28.36
C LYS A 481 4.65 -14.27 26.87
N ALA A 482 5.91 -14.49 26.52
CA ALA A 482 6.34 -14.79 25.16
C ALA A 482 7.09 -16.11 25.10
N GLN A 483 6.91 -16.84 24.00
CA GLN A 483 7.64 -18.05 23.66
C GLN A 483 8.86 -17.68 22.81
N LEU A 484 10.03 -18.20 23.17
CA LEU A 484 11.23 -18.08 22.34
C LEU A 484 11.08 -18.99 21.13
N ASP A 485 11.09 -18.41 19.92
CA ASP A 485 10.89 -19.15 18.68
C ASP A 485 12.23 -19.64 18.13
N PHE A 486 13.13 -18.70 17.80
CA PHE A 486 14.41 -19.00 17.16
C PHE A 486 15.52 -18.05 17.63
N PRO A 487 16.76 -18.54 17.78
CA PRO A 487 17.90 -17.66 17.95
C PRO A 487 18.13 -16.88 16.64
N VAL A 488 18.44 -15.59 16.73
CA VAL A 488 18.67 -14.73 15.57
C VAL A 488 19.91 -15.19 14.80
N SER A 489 20.93 -15.67 15.51
CA SER A 489 22.06 -16.39 14.92
C SER A 489 21.89 -17.89 15.11
N GLY A 490 21.93 -18.66 14.02
CA GLY A 490 21.89 -20.12 14.09
C GLY A 490 23.03 -20.76 14.88
N ASN A 491 24.13 -20.03 15.07
CA ASN A 491 25.33 -20.52 15.76
C ASN A 491 25.35 -20.18 17.27
N ASP A 492 24.57 -19.18 17.71
CA ASP A 492 24.60 -18.67 19.08
C ASP A 492 23.23 -18.81 19.77
N ARG A 493 23.07 -19.82 20.64
CA ARG A 493 21.91 -19.93 21.54
C ARG A 493 22.24 -19.32 22.91
N LEU A 494 22.01 -18.01 23.05
CA LEU A 494 22.31 -17.30 24.30
C LEU A 494 21.14 -17.40 25.30
N PRO A 495 21.39 -17.47 26.62
CA PRO A 495 20.31 -17.40 27.60
C PRO A 495 19.70 -16.00 27.65
N VAL A 496 18.38 -15.91 27.79
CA VAL A 496 17.67 -14.65 28.06
C VAL A 496 17.70 -14.35 29.57
N ARG A 497 18.01 -13.10 29.94
CA ARG A 497 18.18 -12.65 31.32
C ARG A 497 17.15 -11.58 31.70
N SER A 498 16.94 -11.42 33.00
CA SER A 498 16.17 -10.27 33.51
C SER A 498 16.92 -8.98 33.19
N GLY A 499 16.21 -7.96 32.70
CA GLY A 499 16.78 -6.70 32.22
C GLY A 499 17.22 -6.70 30.75
N ASP A 500 17.05 -7.81 30.02
CA ASP A 500 17.15 -7.78 28.55
C ASP A 500 16.04 -6.89 27.97
N SER A 501 16.35 -6.20 26.87
CA SER A 501 15.47 -5.19 26.27
C SER A 501 14.59 -5.77 25.16
N ILE A 502 13.36 -5.27 25.05
CA ILE A 502 12.44 -5.52 23.94
C ILE A 502 12.07 -4.17 23.32
N LEU A 503 12.56 -3.93 22.11
CA LEU A 503 12.24 -2.71 21.37
C LEU A 503 10.96 -2.90 20.56
N VAL A 504 9.98 -2.02 20.77
CA VAL A 504 8.69 -2.07 20.07
C VAL A 504 8.27 -0.69 19.59
N ASP A 505 7.93 -0.60 18.30
CA ASP A 505 7.24 0.53 17.71
C ASP A 505 5.73 0.31 17.78
N SER A 506 5.00 1.25 18.40
CA SER A 506 3.56 1.14 18.62
C SER A 506 2.84 2.47 18.41
N HIS A 507 1.64 2.43 17.84
CA HIS A 507 0.80 3.60 17.63
C HIS A 507 -0.11 3.91 18.83
N ALA A 508 -0.71 2.87 19.42
CA ALA A 508 -1.64 3.00 20.55
C ALA A 508 -1.59 1.76 21.46
N ALA A 509 -2.14 1.90 22.66
CA ALA A 509 -2.39 0.77 23.56
C ALA A 509 -3.31 -0.26 22.88
N VAL A 510 -3.08 -1.54 23.17
CA VAL A 510 -3.74 -2.65 22.47
C VAL A 510 -5.12 -2.94 23.05
N GLY A 511 -5.27 -2.86 24.37
CA GLY A 511 -6.36 -3.51 25.08
C GLY A 511 -6.14 -5.01 25.28
N GLU A 512 -7.14 -5.71 25.84
CA GLU A 512 -7.05 -7.13 26.20
C GLU A 512 -7.38 -8.05 25.02
N SER A 513 -6.42 -8.87 24.57
CA SER A 513 -6.58 -9.78 23.42
C SER A 513 -7.67 -10.84 23.59
N LYS A 514 -8.08 -11.20 24.81
CA LYS A 514 -9.20 -12.13 25.06
C LYS A 514 -10.55 -11.56 24.68
N LEU A 515 -10.66 -10.23 24.63
CA LEU A 515 -11.86 -9.53 24.20
C LEU A 515 -11.78 -9.19 22.70
N ALA A 516 -10.76 -9.67 21.99
CA ALA A 516 -10.54 -9.33 20.59
C ALA A 516 -11.70 -9.76 19.70
N ARG A 517 -11.89 -9.00 18.62
CA ARG A 517 -12.95 -9.23 17.63
C ARG A 517 -12.35 -9.51 16.27
N VAL A 518 -13.13 -10.23 15.47
CA VAL A 518 -12.83 -10.57 14.09
C VAL A 518 -14.14 -10.67 13.31
N LEU A 519 -14.13 -10.42 12.00
CA LEU A 519 -15.27 -10.77 11.17
C LEU A 519 -15.33 -12.29 10.98
N CYS A 520 -16.55 -12.82 10.88
CA CYS A 520 -16.74 -14.25 10.64
C CYS A 520 -16.17 -14.67 9.27
N PRO A 521 -15.26 -15.66 9.19
CA PRO A 521 -14.59 -16.03 7.94
C PRO A 521 -15.51 -16.46 6.80
N SER A 522 -16.62 -17.13 7.14
CA SER A 522 -17.58 -17.70 6.18
C SER A 522 -18.91 -16.94 6.11
N LEU A 523 -19.11 -15.93 6.96
CA LEU A 523 -20.37 -15.18 7.03
C LEU A 523 -20.13 -13.74 6.60
N HIS A 524 -20.43 -13.47 5.33
CA HIS A 524 -20.40 -12.12 4.79
C HIS A 524 -21.52 -11.26 5.37
N THR A 525 -21.46 -9.96 5.05
CA THR A 525 -22.52 -9.01 5.39
C THR A 525 -23.87 -9.52 4.91
N ASP A 526 -24.79 -9.72 5.84
CA ASP A 526 -26.18 -10.11 5.55
C ASP A 526 -27.00 -8.85 5.26
N GLN A 527 -27.65 -8.84 4.11
CA GLN A 527 -28.51 -7.76 3.68
C GLN A 527 -29.92 -8.28 3.43
N VAL A 528 -30.91 -7.62 4.04
CA VAL A 528 -32.34 -7.86 3.80
C VAL A 528 -33.03 -6.56 3.40
N GLY A 529 -34.11 -6.64 2.63
CA GLY A 529 -34.93 -5.48 2.26
C GLY A 529 -34.76 -5.05 0.80
N GLU A 530 -35.36 -3.91 0.46
CA GLU A 530 -35.69 -3.55 -0.92
C GLU A 530 -34.54 -2.87 -1.68
N ILE A 531 -33.54 -2.34 -0.98
CA ILE A 531 -32.53 -1.43 -1.56
C ILE A 531 -31.12 -2.01 -1.36
N PRO A 532 -30.48 -2.64 -2.38
CA PRO A 532 -29.08 -3.07 -2.32
C PRO A 532 -28.12 -1.96 -1.83
N PHE A 533 -27.25 -2.26 -0.86
CA PHE A 533 -26.29 -1.27 -0.34
C PHE A 533 -24.96 -1.93 0.09
N TYR A 534 -23.99 -1.93 -0.82
CA TYR A 534 -22.69 -2.58 -0.61
C TYR A 534 -21.81 -1.87 0.44
N GLY A 535 -22.14 -0.63 0.82
CA GLY A 535 -21.35 0.17 1.75
C GLY A 535 -21.44 -0.25 3.22
N PHE A 536 -22.48 -0.99 3.64
CA PHE A 536 -22.72 -1.23 5.07
C PHE A 536 -21.61 -2.04 5.74
N GLY A 537 -21.17 -3.15 5.12
CA GLY A 537 -20.13 -4.01 5.67
C GLY A 537 -18.83 -3.24 5.94
N PRO A 538 -18.28 -2.53 4.94
CA PRO A 538 -17.09 -1.69 5.11
C PRO A 538 -17.26 -0.56 6.14
N LEU A 539 -18.41 0.11 6.18
CA LEU A 539 -18.69 1.16 7.15
C LEU A 539 -18.72 0.65 8.59
N ILE A 540 -19.43 -0.46 8.86
CA ILE A 540 -19.50 -1.01 10.22
C ILE A 540 -18.17 -1.63 10.63
N TYR A 541 -17.45 -2.24 9.69
CA TYR A 541 -16.08 -2.71 9.92
C TYR A 541 -15.18 -1.56 10.36
N HIS A 542 -15.15 -0.47 9.60
CA HIS A 542 -14.40 0.73 9.95
C HIS A 542 -14.79 1.28 11.32
N ALA A 543 -16.09 1.31 11.64
CA ALA A 543 -16.55 1.74 12.96
C ALA A 543 -15.99 0.85 14.08
N PHE A 544 -16.01 -0.48 13.92
CA PHE A 544 -15.41 -1.39 14.88
C PHE A 544 -13.90 -1.21 14.98
N THR A 545 -13.17 -1.09 13.86
CA THR A 545 -11.70 -0.98 13.90
C THR A 545 -11.21 0.38 14.40
N SER A 546 -12.00 1.45 14.27
CA SER A 546 -11.61 2.81 14.68
C SER A 546 -12.15 3.24 16.04
N GLN A 547 -13.27 2.67 16.52
CA GLN A 547 -13.98 3.17 17.71
C GLN A 547 -14.12 2.15 18.83
N SER A 548 -13.89 0.85 18.55
CA SER A 548 -13.94 -0.20 19.56
C SER A 548 -12.80 -0.03 20.56
N LYS A 549 -13.10 -0.26 21.85
CA LYS A 549 -12.07 -0.41 22.90
C LYS A 549 -11.40 -1.77 22.86
N ARG A 550 -12.00 -2.73 22.16
CA ARG A 550 -11.49 -4.10 22.00
C ARG A 550 -10.63 -4.20 20.74
N PRO A 551 -9.48 -4.91 20.78
CA PRO A 551 -8.65 -5.14 19.61
C PRO A 551 -9.45 -5.77 18.47
N PHE A 552 -9.16 -5.38 17.24
CA PHE A 552 -9.76 -5.97 16.05
C PHE A 552 -8.70 -6.68 15.20
N TYR A 553 -8.97 -7.90 14.78
CA TYR A 553 -8.09 -8.69 13.92
C TYR A 553 -8.67 -8.84 12.51
N ALA A 554 -7.79 -8.66 11.54
CA ALA A 554 -8.02 -8.53 10.11
C ALA A 554 -7.50 -9.75 9.32
N THR A 555 -7.50 -10.93 9.94
CA THR A 555 -6.82 -12.12 9.41
C THR A 555 -7.59 -12.83 8.27
N GLY A 556 -8.92 -12.83 8.31
CA GLY A 556 -9.77 -13.48 7.31
C GLY A 556 -10.21 -12.59 6.12
N SER A 557 -10.95 -13.19 5.19
CA SER A 557 -11.70 -12.50 4.13
C SER A 557 -12.97 -11.87 4.73
N GLY A 558 -12.87 -10.61 5.16
CA GLY A 558 -13.98 -9.92 5.84
C GLY A 558 -15.12 -9.53 4.89
N PHE A 559 -14.80 -9.26 3.63
CA PHE A 559 -15.77 -8.83 2.61
C PHE A 559 -15.82 -9.79 1.44
N LYS A 560 -16.97 -9.82 0.76
CA LYS A 560 -17.13 -10.56 -0.49
C LYS A 560 -16.10 -10.05 -1.51
N GLY A 561 -15.27 -10.96 -2.03
CA GLY A 561 -14.19 -10.65 -2.99
C GLY A 561 -12.86 -10.21 -2.35
N GLN A 562 -12.80 -9.98 -1.04
CA GLN A 562 -11.55 -9.66 -0.36
C GLN A 562 -10.71 -10.92 -0.18
N THR A 563 -9.42 -10.84 -0.49
CA THR A 563 -8.47 -11.93 -0.21
C THR A 563 -8.11 -11.93 1.28
N SER A 564 -7.95 -13.11 1.89
CA SER A 564 -7.45 -13.18 3.27
C SER A 564 -6.06 -12.55 3.37
N LEU A 565 -5.69 -12.05 4.56
CA LEU A 565 -4.38 -11.42 4.73
C LEU A 565 -3.24 -12.41 4.41
N GLU A 566 -3.36 -13.65 4.87
CA GLU A 566 -2.40 -14.73 4.60
C GLU A 566 -2.22 -14.97 3.10
N THR A 567 -3.31 -15.12 2.35
CA THR A 567 -3.24 -15.36 0.90
C THR A 567 -2.66 -14.15 0.16
N SER A 568 -2.98 -12.91 0.57
CA SER A 568 -2.38 -11.70 -0.02
C SER A 568 -0.87 -11.65 0.23
N ILE A 569 -0.41 -12.02 1.43
CA ILE A 569 1.01 -12.09 1.75
C ILE A 569 1.72 -13.15 0.91
N ILE A 570 1.16 -14.37 0.80
CA ILE A 570 1.74 -15.46 -0.01
C ILE A 570 1.91 -15.01 -1.46
N LYS A 571 0.87 -14.44 -2.08
CA LYS A 571 0.92 -13.92 -3.46
C LYS A 571 2.04 -12.90 -3.67
N MET A 572 2.38 -12.12 -2.65
CA MET A 572 3.45 -11.12 -2.73
C MET A 572 4.83 -11.73 -2.63
N THR A 573 4.99 -12.82 -1.89
CA THR A 573 6.24 -13.57 -1.85
C THR A 573 6.57 -14.28 -3.16
N GLU A 574 5.54 -14.65 -3.92
CA GLU A 574 5.69 -15.22 -5.25
C GLU A 574 6.15 -14.18 -6.28
N ASN A 575 5.77 -12.90 -6.11
CA ASN A 575 5.79 -11.92 -7.18
C ASN A 575 6.62 -10.64 -6.93
N ALA A 576 7.12 -10.42 -5.70
CA ALA A 576 7.80 -9.17 -5.31
C ALA A 576 9.17 -9.35 -4.61
N GLY A 577 9.78 -10.53 -4.72
CA GLY A 577 11.15 -10.80 -4.22
C GLY A 577 11.26 -11.07 -2.71
N PHE A 578 10.14 -11.26 -2.00
CA PHE A 578 10.14 -11.69 -0.59
C PHE A 578 10.35 -13.19 -0.44
N LYS A 579 10.82 -13.61 0.74
CA LYS A 579 11.00 -15.03 1.11
C LYS A 579 9.72 -15.84 0.93
N LYS A 580 9.82 -16.98 0.23
CA LYS A 580 8.68 -17.89 0.00
C LYS A 580 8.27 -18.69 1.25
N GLN A 581 9.24 -19.10 2.06
CA GLN A 581 8.97 -19.75 3.34
C GLN A 581 8.75 -18.67 4.40
N LEU A 582 7.50 -18.56 4.84
CA LEU A 582 7.07 -17.57 5.82
C LEU A 582 6.59 -18.29 7.07
N ASP A 583 7.26 -18.07 8.21
CA ASP A 583 6.72 -18.43 9.52
C ASP A 583 5.77 -17.31 9.98
N LEU A 584 4.60 -17.23 9.34
CA LEU A 584 3.53 -16.30 9.70
C LEU A 584 2.56 -16.98 10.66
N LYS A 585 2.63 -16.61 11.93
CA LYS A 585 1.71 -17.06 12.97
C LYS A 585 0.66 -15.97 13.22
N LEU A 586 -0.30 -15.82 12.30
CA LEU A 586 -1.41 -14.87 12.47
C LEU A 586 -2.29 -15.30 13.65
N TYR A 587 -2.65 -14.35 14.52
CA TYR A 587 -3.59 -14.62 15.61
C TYR A 587 -5.03 -14.48 15.11
N VAL A 588 -5.79 -15.56 15.22
CA VAL A 588 -7.23 -15.58 14.90
C VAL A 588 -8.01 -15.76 16.21
N PRO A 589 -8.77 -14.75 16.66
CA PRO A 589 -9.70 -14.92 17.77
C PRO A 589 -10.65 -16.10 17.50
N LYS A 590 -10.73 -17.05 18.44
CA LYS A 590 -11.50 -18.30 18.26
C LYS A 590 -12.83 -18.31 19.01
N ASP A 591 -12.99 -17.46 20.01
CA ASP A 591 -14.15 -17.52 20.90
C ASP A 591 -15.41 -17.01 20.20
N GLU A 592 -15.31 -15.84 19.55
CA GLU A 592 -16.43 -15.23 18.84
C GLU A 592 -16.01 -14.46 17.58
N CYS A 593 -16.94 -14.36 16.64
CA CYS A 593 -16.81 -13.52 15.45
C CYS A 593 -18.08 -12.67 15.20
N LEU A 594 -17.92 -11.61 14.41
CA LEU A 594 -18.98 -10.69 14.05
C LEU A 594 -19.43 -10.88 12.60
N GLN A 595 -20.75 -10.96 12.39
CA GLN A 595 -21.36 -10.84 11.06
C GLN A 595 -22.11 -9.50 10.98
N PRO A 596 -21.68 -8.57 10.11
CA PRO A 596 -22.48 -7.39 9.76
C PRO A 596 -23.85 -7.80 9.24
N ALA A 597 -24.91 -7.16 9.73
CA ALA A 597 -26.26 -7.41 9.25
C ALA A 597 -27.04 -6.10 9.15
N PHE A 598 -27.76 -5.90 8.06
CA PHE A 598 -28.59 -4.72 7.90
C PHE A 598 -29.86 -4.97 7.09
N LYS A 599 -30.84 -4.10 7.32
CA LYS A 599 -32.13 -4.08 6.66
C LYS A 599 -32.50 -2.65 6.28
N ILE A 600 -32.94 -2.46 5.04
CA ILE A 600 -33.46 -1.18 4.55
C ILE A 600 -34.88 -1.40 4.03
N GLN A 601 -35.82 -0.61 4.51
CA GLN A 601 -37.20 -0.61 4.02
C GLN A 601 -37.67 0.80 3.74
N VAL A 602 -38.50 0.97 2.71
CA VAL A 602 -39.21 2.23 2.51
C VAL A 602 -40.51 2.17 3.30
N ARG A 603 -40.79 3.21 4.08
CA ARG A 603 -42.08 3.35 4.76
C ARG A 603 -43.14 3.79 3.73
N GLU A 604 -44.01 2.87 3.31
CA GLU A 604 -44.96 3.11 2.22
C GLU A 604 -45.89 4.32 2.46
N ASP A 605 -46.38 4.49 3.70
CA ASP A 605 -47.24 5.60 4.12
C ASP A 605 -46.53 6.97 4.16
N SER A 606 -45.20 6.98 4.02
CA SER A 606 -44.40 8.21 3.97
C SER A 606 -44.16 8.72 2.54
N ILE A 607 -44.52 7.96 1.51
CA ILE A 607 -44.25 8.32 0.12
C ILE A 607 -45.18 9.44 -0.32
N LYS A 608 -44.62 10.60 -0.67
CA LYS A 608 -45.37 11.75 -1.19
C LYS A 608 -44.72 12.24 -2.48
N CYS A 609 -45.42 12.09 -3.60
CA CYS A 609 -44.89 12.50 -4.90
C CYS A 609 -45.57 13.77 -5.40
N ASN A 610 -44.86 14.50 -6.27
CA ASN A 610 -45.43 15.56 -7.08
C ASN A 610 -46.48 15.00 -8.08
N ALA A 611 -47.22 15.90 -8.73
CA ALA A 611 -48.40 15.55 -9.54
C ALA A 611 -48.09 14.58 -10.71
N ASP A 612 -46.92 14.71 -11.31
CA ASP A 612 -46.40 13.87 -12.39
C ASP A 612 -45.61 12.64 -11.89
N LYS A 613 -45.47 12.48 -10.56
CA LYS A 613 -44.75 11.38 -9.89
C LYS A 613 -43.27 11.26 -10.26
N SER A 614 -42.67 12.31 -10.83
CA SER A 614 -41.25 12.35 -11.18
C SER A 614 -40.35 12.50 -9.95
N SER A 615 -40.86 13.14 -8.89
CA SER A 615 -40.12 13.42 -7.66
C SER A 615 -40.95 13.05 -6.43
N CYS A 616 -40.36 12.27 -5.52
CA CYS A 616 -41.03 11.77 -4.33
C CYS A 616 -40.21 12.03 -3.06
N ASP A 617 -40.88 12.43 -1.99
CA ASP A 617 -40.37 12.34 -0.63
C ASP A 617 -40.65 10.92 -0.11
N ALA A 618 -39.74 10.37 0.70
CA ALA A 618 -39.89 9.06 1.32
C ALA A 618 -39.09 8.97 2.63
N THR A 619 -39.52 8.14 3.56
CA THR A 619 -38.76 7.80 4.77
C THR A 619 -38.21 6.40 4.66
N LEU A 620 -36.89 6.27 4.79
CA LEU A 620 -36.22 4.98 4.90
C LEU A 620 -36.12 4.55 6.35
N VAL A 621 -36.49 3.31 6.65
CA VAL A 621 -36.24 2.66 7.93
C VAL A 621 -34.99 1.80 7.78
N LEU A 622 -33.92 2.23 8.43
CA LEU A 622 -32.62 1.57 8.43
C LEU A 622 -32.45 0.82 9.75
N ALA A 623 -32.31 -0.50 9.71
CA ALA A 623 -31.93 -1.30 10.87
C ALA A 623 -30.58 -1.96 10.61
N GLY A 624 -29.53 -1.57 11.33
CA GLY A 624 -28.17 -2.04 11.11
C GLY A 624 -27.52 -2.51 12.40
N GLY A 625 -26.63 -3.50 12.31
CA GLY A 625 -25.92 -4.03 13.47
C GLY A 625 -24.89 -5.11 13.13
N ALA A 626 -24.43 -5.78 14.17
CA ALA A 626 -23.57 -6.96 14.08
C ALA A 626 -24.16 -8.11 14.92
N ARG A 627 -24.18 -9.31 14.33
CA ARG A 627 -24.53 -10.56 15.01
C ARG A 627 -23.24 -11.21 15.53
N ARG A 628 -23.30 -11.78 16.73
CA ARG A 628 -22.20 -12.52 17.36
C ARG A 628 -22.39 -14.01 17.14
N PHE A 629 -21.34 -14.69 16.72
CA PHE A 629 -21.30 -16.14 16.52
C PHE A 629 -20.15 -16.74 17.34
N ASN A 630 -20.37 -17.92 17.92
CA ASN A 630 -19.33 -18.66 18.64
C ASN A 630 -18.45 -19.48 17.70
N ALA A 631 -17.45 -20.18 18.25
CA ALA A 631 -16.57 -21.10 17.53
C ALA A 631 -17.29 -22.20 16.72
N LYS A 632 -18.52 -22.58 17.13
CA LYS A 632 -19.36 -23.58 16.44
C LYS A 632 -20.25 -22.97 15.35
N GLN A 633 -20.07 -21.67 15.04
CA GLN A 633 -20.91 -20.89 14.12
C GLN A 633 -22.39 -20.80 14.56
N GLU A 634 -22.66 -20.93 15.85
CA GLU A 634 -23.99 -20.71 16.40
C GLU A 634 -24.14 -19.24 16.80
N ARG A 635 -25.29 -18.65 16.49
CA ARG A 635 -25.57 -17.26 16.88
C ARG A 635 -25.76 -17.18 18.39
N VAL A 636 -24.88 -16.44 19.06
CA VAL A 636 -24.90 -16.23 20.52
C VAL A 636 -25.40 -14.84 20.92
N GLY A 637 -25.49 -13.91 19.98
CA GLY A 637 -26.00 -12.57 20.27
C GLY A 637 -26.18 -11.68 19.05
N ALA A 638 -26.67 -10.46 19.28
CA ALA A 638 -26.68 -9.40 18.29
C ALA A 638 -26.78 -8.03 18.95
N VAL A 639 -26.23 -7.02 18.28
CA VAL A 639 -26.32 -5.62 18.66
C VAL A 639 -26.66 -4.82 17.41
N GLY A 640 -27.67 -3.97 17.50
CA GLY A 640 -28.11 -3.17 16.36
C GLY A 640 -28.95 -1.98 16.80
N LEU A 641 -29.16 -1.08 15.86
CA LEU A 641 -29.98 0.11 16.00
C LEU A 641 -30.88 0.27 14.80
N GLN A 642 -32.02 0.94 15.02
CA GLN A 642 -32.90 1.38 13.97
C GLN A 642 -32.89 2.91 13.91
N GLN A 643 -32.88 3.46 12.70
CA GLN A 643 -32.99 4.88 12.42
C GLN A 643 -33.95 5.11 11.26
N GLU A 644 -34.70 6.21 11.33
CA GLU A 644 -35.48 6.73 10.22
C GLU A 644 -34.71 7.86 9.52
N VAL A 645 -34.69 7.83 8.19
CA VAL A 645 -34.05 8.84 7.36
C VAL A 645 -35.10 9.39 6.39
N SER A 646 -35.51 10.64 6.62
CA SER A 646 -36.43 11.34 5.73
C SER A 646 -35.67 11.88 4.53
N LEU A 647 -36.09 11.45 3.35
CA LEU A 647 -35.57 11.85 2.05
C LEU A 647 -36.56 12.77 1.36
N LYS A 648 -36.04 13.80 0.69
CA LYS A 648 -36.84 14.77 -0.05
C LYS A 648 -36.43 14.85 -1.50
N GLY A 649 -37.40 15.04 -2.37
CA GLY A 649 -37.20 15.34 -3.79
C GLY A 649 -36.44 14.24 -4.54
N ILE A 650 -36.72 12.97 -4.24
CA ILE A 650 -36.05 11.83 -4.87
C ILE A 650 -36.61 11.64 -6.28
N ASP A 651 -35.75 11.83 -7.28
CA ASP A 651 -36.07 11.50 -8.65
C ASP A 651 -36.25 9.98 -8.79
N ILE A 652 -37.41 9.56 -9.30
CA ILE A 652 -37.74 8.13 -9.43
C ILE A 652 -36.78 7.39 -10.37
N THR A 653 -36.19 8.09 -11.35
CA THR A 653 -35.25 7.54 -12.32
C THR A 653 -33.87 7.24 -11.71
N HIS A 654 -33.48 7.99 -10.69
CA HIS A 654 -32.20 7.88 -9.98
C HIS A 654 -32.36 7.50 -8.51
N ARG A 655 -33.51 6.89 -8.17
CA ARG A 655 -33.90 6.56 -6.80
C ARG A 655 -32.82 5.76 -6.08
N HIS A 656 -32.17 4.83 -6.76
CA HIS A 656 -31.22 3.91 -6.14
C HIS A 656 -29.92 4.62 -5.75
N GLU A 657 -29.38 5.43 -6.66
CA GLU A 657 -28.19 6.25 -6.47
C GLU A 657 -28.41 7.28 -5.35
N MET A 658 -29.53 8.00 -5.39
CA MET A 658 -29.89 8.98 -4.38
C MET A 658 -30.05 8.36 -2.99
N TYR A 659 -30.70 7.19 -2.91
CA TYR A 659 -30.82 6.47 -1.63
C TYR A 659 -29.46 6.06 -1.08
N ASN A 660 -28.59 5.49 -1.91
CA ASN A 660 -27.26 5.05 -1.47
C ASN A 660 -26.39 6.21 -0.98
N ILE A 661 -26.37 7.35 -1.68
CA ILE A 661 -25.64 8.55 -1.26
C ILE A 661 -26.16 9.06 0.09
N GLN A 662 -27.48 9.09 0.29
CA GLN A 662 -28.07 9.54 1.55
C GLN A 662 -27.77 8.57 2.71
N MET A 663 -27.68 7.27 2.44
CA MET A 663 -27.29 6.28 3.44
C MET A 663 -25.84 6.45 3.90
N PHE A 664 -24.90 6.76 3.01
CA PHE A 664 -23.53 7.10 3.40
C PHE A 664 -23.46 8.31 4.33
N LYS A 665 -24.36 9.30 4.14
CA LYS A 665 -24.46 10.48 5.02
C LYS A 665 -25.09 10.17 6.38
N ALA A 666 -26.05 9.24 6.43
CA ALA A 666 -26.82 8.93 7.64
C ALA A 666 -26.13 7.92 8.58
N LEU A 667 -25.59 6.83 8.03
CA LEU A 667 -25.11 5.68 8.80
C LEU A 667 -23.96 5.97 9.78
N PRO A 668 -22.94 6.80 9.47
CA PRO A 668 -21.82 7.03 10.37
C PRO A 668 -22.23 7.44 11.79
N LYS A 669 -23.36 8.15 11.95
CA LYS A 669 -23.87 8.60 13.25
C LYS A 669 -24.32 7.46 14.15
N ILE A 670 -24.93 6.40 13.60
CA ILE A 670 -25.44 5.27 14.38
C ILE A 670 -24.41 4.17 14.60
N LEU A 671 -23.42 4.06 13.70
CA LEU A 671 -22.41 3.01 13.78
C LEU A 671 -21.58 3.12 15.07
N ASN A 672 -21.25 4.34 15.52
CA ASN A 672 -20.57 4.54 16.80
C ASN A 672 -21.39 4.02 17.99
N GLN A 673 -22.70 4.28 17.99
CA GLN A 673 -23.57 3.79 19.05
C GLN A 673 -23.70 2.25 19.01
N ILE A 674 -23.69 1.63 17.83
CA ILE A 674 -23.65 0.17 17.69
C ILE A 674 -22.37 -0.40 18.31
N VAL A 675 -21.21 0.19 18.02
CA VAL A 675 -19.91 -0.24 18.56
C VAL A 675 -19.87 -0.08 20.08
N GLN A 676 -20.31 1.05 20.61
CA GLN A 676 -20.38 1.29 22.06
C GLN A 676 -21.28 0.29 22.77
N LYS A 677 -22.45 -0.01 22.19
CA LYS A 677 -23.34 -1.06 22.72
C LYS A 677 -22.68 -2.43 22.65
N ALA A 678 -22.00 -2.76 21.56
CA ALA A 678 -21.29 -4.01 21.42
C ALA A 678 -20.21 -4.18 22.50
N ASP A 679 -19.45 -3.12 22.79
CA ASP A 679 -18.38 -3.12 23.81
C ASP A 679 -18.90 -3.30 25.23
N ALA A 680 -20.11 -2.80 25.51
CA ALA A 680 -20.75 -2.91 26.81
C ALA A 680 -21.28 -4.32 27.13
N VAL A 681 -21.56 -5.14 26.10
CA VAL A 681 -22.02 -6.53 26.30
C VAL A 681 -20.79 -7.41 26.51
N GLN A 682 -20.65 -7.98 27.71
CA GLN A 682 -19.59 -8.95 28.00
C GLN A 682 -19.76 -10.22 27.16
#